data_AF-A0A1I7UYF9-F1
#
_entry.id   AF-A0A1I7UYF9-F1
#
_cell.length_a   1.000
_cell.length_b   1.000
_cell.length_c   1.000
_cell.angle_alpha   90.00
_cell.angle_beta   90.00
_cell.angle_gamma   90.00
#
_symmetry.space_group_name_H-M   'P 1'
#
loop_
_entity.id
_entity.type
_entity.pdbx_description
1 polymer ?
#
loop_
_entity_poly.entity_id
_entity_poly.type
_entity_poly.pdbx_seq_one_letter_code
_entity_poly.pdbx_strand_id
1 'polypeptide(L)'
;MPSPATSTSNQTETNHSQTFKRIATKYFLSCNAALVAETVTYPLDITKTRLQIAQNKFTRGGMVQVTYDIIRREGAMALWTGVAPAITRHYIYTGTRMGAYEQIRILTFDKEKEKSFPLWKSMLCGAFSGLIAQFAASPTDLVKVQMQMEGLRRLQNQPLRYTGAIDCFRSLYRTQGFFGLWIGWMPNCQRAALLNMADIATYDNVKHGLIDNFQLKITCQSFRPAIRVRLNRPVFDQASSIVQGLVEYEVPRVNIPSTRQCFQEGCVDAHSFRMSSFRQPSFVAFEPHFPNKFRIRVTDFDFVVTGQLSGTITVILNIPITGNVVVTGRSIGVSALLDLQKTVNDQPYLRFNECKIENGIVSTRVANMGLLTDTINQKFGNVLSGQSRIQLEEAICEHMNRLTQQHFSTRLARIPRSLSAKELLEIIISNNVKKNSTSSATNFATLVRQKRASTTSDDYYDDIEKAEGKPAKPIPNVNIRKISLSREDVINFFNIERLSHILIDLTLLDAASTSSDFSLGISGNVFSSRSQGSSPYVAPYPFRIPQNTNRRMVEVIVSQYSLNSLLFQAHRTNSLIFHVDSKTPGIGSLLKTSCTLDEVCISDEIPKIKTAYPNRRLELIIRSAAPPTVTINNDVMTVSMNGRCIFFLEGTRQKVGVVPFNTVVQINMKTIGGKLTGTVTIQSLDFIQGVDFLGMTTSDLDGLRRTTKAALQNFVSSATADGFTLSTASMHSPLRLFHPEVSLLPNALLLQADVDLYRTLYSARKTRKTA
;
A
#
# COMPACT_ATOMS: atom_id res chain seq x y z
N MET A 1 -52.88 -23.31 -3.73
CA MET A 1 -51.90 -24.09 -2.96
C MET A 1 -50.51 -23.88 -3.56
N PRO A 2 -49.63 -23.11 -2.91
CA PRO A 2 -48.23 -23.02 -3.32
C PRO A 2 -47.33 -23.86 -2.39
N SER A 3 -46.37 -24.53 -3.01
CA SER A 3 -45.28 -25.32 -2.42
C SER A 3 -44.25 -24.44 -1.67
N PRO A 4 -43.59 -24.95 -0.60
CA PRO A 4 -42.65 -24.17 0.19
C PRO A 4 -41.23 -24.16 -0.41
N ALA A 5 -40.51 -23.09 -0.06
CA ALA A 5 -39.21 -22.66 -0.56
C ALA A 5 -38.02 -23.55 -0.12
N THR A 6 -37.11 -23.82 -1.07
CA THR A 6 -35.89 -24.64 -0.93
C THR A 6 -34.60 -23.79 -0.89
N SER A 7 -34.61 -22.60 -0.28
CA SER A 7 -33.43 -21.69 -0.28
C SER A 7 -32.84 -21.35 1.08
N THR A 8 -33.31 -21.92 2.19
CA THR A 8 -32.84 -21.61 3.55
C THR A 8 -31.82 -22.59 4.13
N SER A 9 -31.60 -23.77 3.51
CA SER A 9 -30.66 -24.79 4.04
C SER A 9 -29.18 -24.52 3.73
N ASN A 10 -28.86 -23.88 2.60
CA ASN A 10 -27.45 -23.74 2.18
C ASN A 10 -26.68 -22.61 2.90
N GLN A 11 -27.37 -21.60 3.45
CA GLN A 11 -26.72 -20.49 4.17
C GLN A 11 -26.34 -20.86 5.61
N THR A 12 -27.12 -21.72 6.26
CA THR A 12 -26.85 -22.21 7.62
C THR A 12 -25.66 -23.17 7.66
N GLU A 13 -25.50 -24.05 6.67
CA GLU A 13 -24.36 -24.98 6.59
C GLU A 13 -23.00 -24.25 6.38
N THR A 14 -22.96 -23.21 5.54
CA THR A 14 -21.73 -22.43 5.30
C THR A 14 -21.25 -21.66 6.54
N ASN A 15 -22.18 -21.13 7.35
CA ASN A 15 -21.85 -20.40 8.57
C ASN A 15 -21.36 -21.33 9.69
N HIS A 16 -21.92 -22.55 9.79
CA HIS A 16 -21.49 -23.54 10.76
C HIS A 16 -20.09 -24.08 10.46
N SER A 17 -19.79 -24.34 9.18
CA SER A 17 -18.47 -24.82 8.72
C SER A 17 -17.35 -23.78 8.98
N GLN A 18 -17.62 -22.50 8.73
CA GLN A 18 -16.65 -21.42 8.99
C GLN A 18 -16.42 -21.19 10.49
N THR A 19 -17.47 -21.29 11.30
CA THR A 19 -17.38 -21.14 12.77
C THR A 19 -16.58 -22.27 13.39
N PHE A 20 -16.81 -23.52 12.96
CA PHE A 20 -16.05 -24.69 13.41
C PHE A 20 -14.56 -24.59 13.08
N LYS A 21 -14.22 -24.24 11.82
CA LYS A 21 -12.82 -24.05 11.39
C LYS A 21 -12.11 -23.00 12.26
N ARG A 22 -12.77 -21.89 12.57
CA ARG A 22 -12.21 -20.81 13.40
C ARG A 22 -11.93 -21.24 14.84
N ILE A 23 -12.83 -22.03 15.44
CA ILE A 23 -12.66 -22.57 16.79
C ILE A 23 -11.52 -23.59 16.81
N ALA A 24 -11.48 -24.50 15.84
CA ALA A 24 -10.43 -25.51 15.72
C ALA A 24 -9.05 -24.86 15.58
N THR A 25 -8.89 -23.90 14.66
CA THR A 25 -7.60 -23.19 14.49
C THR A 25 -7.15 -22.51 15.78
N LYS A 26 -8.04 -21.83 16.49
CA LYS A 26 -7.73 -21.19 17.78
C LYS A 26 -7.35 -22.20 18.85
N TYR A 27 -8.06 -23.32 18.92
CA TYR A 27 -7.77 -24.42 19.84
C TYR A 27 -6.34 -24.93 19.63
N PHE A 28 -6.00 -25.36 18.41
CA PHE A 28 -4.66 -25.88 18.12
C PHE A 28 -3.56 -24.84 18.32
N LEU A 29 -3.79 -23.58 17.93
CA LEU A 29 -2.81 -22.52 18.15
C LEU A 29 -2.57 -22.26 19.65
N SER A 30 -3.64 -22.22 20.44
CA SER A 30 -3.55 -22.03 21.89
C SER A 30 -2.84 -23.20 22.59
N CYS A 31 -3.09 -24.44 22.15
CA CYS A 31 -2.40 -25.62 22.66
C CYS A 31 -0.90 -25.58 22.33
N ASN A 32 -0.53 -25.33 21.07
CA ASN A 32 0.89 -25.26 20.68
C ASN A 32 1.65 -24.17 21.45
N ALA A 33 1.05 -23.00 21.63
CA ALA A 33 1.63 -21.92 22.43
C ALA A 33 1.83 -22.34 23.90
N ALA A 34 0.84 -23.01 24.50
CA ALA A 34 0.95 -23.53 25.87
C ALA A 34 1.99 -24.65 26.00
N LEU A 35 2.14 -25.50 24.99
CA LEU A 35 3.18 -26.54 24.96
C LEU A 35 4.59 -25.92 24.98
N VAL A 36 4.82 -24.92 24.13
CA VAL A 36 6.11 -24.22 24.10
C VAL A 36 6.36 -23.51 25.43
N ALA A 37 5.36 -22.82 25.99
CA ALA A 37 5.49 -22.17 27.28
C ALA A 37 5.83 -23.18 28.39
N GLU A 38 5.06 -24.28 28.51
CA GLU A 38 5.27 -25.28 29.55
C GLU A 38 6.64 -25.96 29.41
N THR A 39 7.06 -26.34 28.20
CA THR A 39 8.36 -27.00 28.00
C THR A 39 9.54 -26.11 28.41
N VAL A 40 9.43 -24.80 28.21
CA VAL A 40 10.43 -23.81 28.64
C VAL A 40 10.37 -23.60 30.16
N THR A 41 9.18 -23.57 30.76
CA THR A 41 9.02 -23.29 32.21
C THR A 41 9.06 -24.53 33.10
N TYR A 42 9.03 -25.74 32.53
CA TYR A 42 8.98 -27.00 33.28
C TYR A 42 10.11 -27.17 34.32
N PRO A 43 11.36 -26.73 34.07
CA PRO A 43 12.43 -26.78 35.08
C PRO A 43 12.09 -26.04 36.37
N LEU A 44 11.30 -24.96 36.32
CA LEU A 44 10.86 -24.25 37.52
C LEU A 44 9.78 -25.03 38.29
N ASP A 45 8.92 -25.73 37.57
CA ASP A 45 7.84 -26.56 38.13
C ASP A 45 8.41 -27.78 38.89
N ILE A 46 9.42 -28.45 38.34
CA ILE A 46 10.07 -29.57 39.03
C ILE A 46 10.83 -29.08 40.26
N THR A 47 11.54 -27.96 40.19
CA THR A 47 12.25 -27.41 41.36
C THR A 47 11.28 -26.96 42.44
N LYS A 48 10.18 -26.30 42.07
CA LYS A 48 9.09 -25.91 42.99
C LYS A 48 8.49 -27.13 43.68
N THR A 49 8.15 -28.17 42.93
CA THR A 49 7.52 -29.37 43.51
C THR A 49 8.48 -30.09 44.46
N ARG A 50 9.77 -30.26 44.08
CA ARG A 50 10.79 -30.83 44.98
C ARG A 50 10.94 -30.02 46.28
N LEU A 51 10.92 -28.68 46.18
CA LEU A 51 10.98 -27.79 47.34
C LEU A 51 9.74 -27.92 48.23
N GLN A 52 8.54 -27.99 47.64
CA GLN A 52 7.27 -28.12 48.38
C GLN A 52 7.14 -29.45 49.12
N ILE A 53 7.74 -30.52 48.60
CA ILE A 53 7.66 -31.85 49.21
C ILE A 53 8.82 -32.13 50.18
N ALA A 54 9.97 -31.46 50.04
CA ALA A 54 11.09 -31.56 50.97
C ALA A 54 10.78 -30.85 52.32
N GLN A 55 9.69 -31.21 52.99
CA GLN A 55 9.21 -30.64 54.25
C GLN A 55 10.09 -31.00 55.48
N ASN A 56 11.43 -31.00 55.39
CA ASN A 56 12.42 -30.84 56.49
C ASN A 56 13.74 -31.64 56.38
N LYS A 57 14.04 -32.35 55.28
CA LYS A 57 15.29 -33.15 55.20
C LYS A 57 16.30 -32.76 54.12
N PHE A 58 16.00 -31.78 53.28
CA PHE A 58 16.98 -31.20 52.35
C PHE A 58 16.77 -29.69 52.22
N THR A 59 17.88 -28.94 52.34
CA THR A 59 18.12 -27.54 51.95
C THR A 59 17.64 -26.40 52.87
N ARG A 60 18.60 -25.79 53.59
CA ARG A 60 18.62 -24.35 53.97
C ARG A 60 18.79 -23.41 52.75
N GLY A 61 18.62 -23.95 51.54
CA GLY A 61 18.96 -23.34 50.26
C GLY A 61 17.73 -23.07 49.42
N GLY A 62 17.63 -21.88 48.81
CA GLY A 62 16.51 -21.53 47.95
C GLY A 62 16.44 -22.33 46.64
N MET A 63 15.50 -21.95 45.76
CA MET A 63 15.21 -22.60 44.47
C MET A 63 16.45 -22.86 43.59
N VAL A 64 17.45 -21.98 43.64
CA VAL A 64 18.72 -22.12 42.89
C VAL A 64 19.56 -23.29 43.39
N GLN A 65 19.65 -23.48 44.71
CA GLN A 65 20.41 -24.57 45.29
C GLN A 65 19.77 -25.93 45.00
N VAL A 66 18.43 -26.00 45.08
CA VAL A 66 17.68 -27.21 44.70
C VAL A 66 17.88 -27.55 43.22
N THR A 67 17.86 -26.56 42.33
CA THR A 67 18.12 -26.76 40.89
C THR A 67 19.54 -27.27 40.64
N TYR A 68 20.53 -26.67 41.32
CA TYR A 68 21.93 -27.10 41.24
C TYR A 68 22.11 -28.55 41.71
N ASP A 69 21.47 -28.92 42.82
CA ASP A 69 21.52 -30.27 43.38
C ASP A 69 20.89 -31.30 42.43
N ILE A 70 19.79 -30.96 41.75
CA ILE A 70 19.15 -31.82 40.74
C ILE A 70 20.12 -32.06 39.56
N ILE A 71 20.70 -31.00 39.01
CA ILE A 71 21.62 -31.11 37.86
C ILE A 71 22.84 -31.96 38.22
N ARG A 72 23.41 -31.78 39.42
CA ARG A 72 24.63 -32.47 39.84
C ARG A 72 24.41 -33.94 40.21
N ARG A 73 23.22 -34.30 40.72
CA ARG A 73 22.91 -35.66 41.20
C ARG A 73 22.16 -36.52 40.19
N GLU A 74 21.23 -35.92 39.44
CA GLU A 74 20.33 -36.63 38.51
C GLU A 74 20.63 -36.32 37.03
N GLY A 75 21.46 -35.30 36.77
CA GLY A 75 21.82 -34.85 35.42
C GLY A 75 20.91 -33.72 34.89
N ALA A 76 21.37 -33.00 33.87
CA ALA A 76 20.66 -31.83 33.33
C ALA A 76 19.26 -32.18 32.76
N MET A 77 19.11 -33.37 32.17
CA MET A 77 17.81 -33.83 31.64
C MET A 77 16.79 -34.18 32.73
N ALA A 78 17.22 -34.32 33.99
CA ALA A 78 16.31 -34.59 35.11
C ALA A 78 15.30 -33.45 35.30
N LEU A 79 15.63 -32.23 34.88
CA LEU A 79 14.75 -31.07 34.95
C LEU A 79 13.50 -31.17 34.07
N TRP A 80 13.47 -32.09 33.09
CA TRP A 80 12.30 -32.35 32.24
C TRP A 80 11.60 -33.68 32.54
N THR A 81 11.97 -34.35 33.63
CA THR A 81 11.32 -35.60 34.03
C THR A 81 9.88 -35.33 34.47
N GLY A 82 8.92 -35.88 33.71
CA GLY A 82 7.49 -35.65 33.93
C GLY A 82 6.83 -34.61 33.02
N VAL A 83 7.52 -34.12 31.98
CA VAL A 83 6.96 -33.15 31.02
C VAL A 83 5.76 -33.70 30.24
N ALA A 84 5.73 -35.01 29.96
CA ALA A 84 4.66 -35.66 29.19
C ALA A 84 3.25 -35.48 29.81
N PRO A 85 2.99 -35.83 31.09
CA PRO A 85 1.69 -35.59 31.72
C PRO A 85 1.32 -34.10 31.82
N ALA A 86 2.31 -33.21 31.87
CA ALA A 86 2.07 -31.76 31.90
C ALA A 86 1.65 -31.21 30.52
N ILE A 87 2.24 -31.70 29.43
CA ILE A 87 1.82 -31.38 28.06
C ILE A 87 0.39 -31.87 27.82
N THR A 88 0.07 -33.10 28.19
CA THR A 88 -1.28 -33.67 28.04
C THR A 88 -2.34 -32.83 28.76
N ARG A 89 -2.01 -32.36 29.98
CA ARG A 89 -2.86 -31.47 30.77
C ARG A 89 -3.14 -30.16 30.03
N HIS A 90 -2.12 -29.52 29.45
CA HIS A 90 -2.29 -28.26 28.73
C HIS A 90 -3.10 -28.40 27.46
N TYR A 91 -2.99 -29.53 26.77
CA TYR A 91 -3.79 -29.80 25.58
C TYR A 91 -5.28 -29.83 25.90
N ILE A 92 -5.67 -30.47 27.01
CA ILE A 92 -7.06 -30.54 27.46
C ILE A 92 -7.50 -29.21 28.08
N TYR A 93 -6.73 -28.67 29.03
CA TYR A 93 -7.09 -27.47 29.78
C TYR A 93 -7.12 -26.21 28.90
N THR A 94 -6.01 -25.88 28.22
CA THR A 94 -5.88 -24.62 27.49
C THR A 94 -6.79 -24.58 26.28
N GLY A 95 -6.88 -25.69 25.54
CA GLY A 95 -7.77 -25.80 24.40
C GLY A 95 -9.25 -25.66 24.80
N THR A 96 -9.68 -26.37 25.85
CA THR A 96 -11.06 -26.29 26.35
C THR A 96 -11.38 -24.89 26.89
N ARG A 97 -10.44 -24.26 27.61
CA ARG A 97 -10.58 -22.88 28.09
C ARG A 97 -10.81 -21.90 26.95
N MET A 98 -9.96 -21.95 25.92
CA MET A 98 -10.06 -21.01 24.80
C MET A 98 -11.32 -21.23 23.96
N GLY A 99 -11.71 -22.49 23.75
CA GLY A 99 -12.96 -22.85 23.08
C GLY A 99 -14.20 -22.40 23.85
N ALA A 100 -14.27 -22.71 25.15
CA ALA A 100 -15.39 -22.35 26.01
C ALA A 100 -15.52 -20.82 26.16
N TYR A 101 -14.40 -20.11 26.35
CA TYR A 101 -14.39 -18.65 26.44
C TYR A 101 -14.98 -18.00 25.19
N GLU A 102 -14.60 -18.46 23.99
CA GLU A 102 -15.13 -17.89 22.74
C GLU A 102 -16.64 -18.13 22.61
N GLN A 103 -17.13 -19.32 22.94
CA GLN A 103 -18.57 -19.62 22.88
C GLN A 103 -19.37 -18.78 23.86
N ILE A 104 -18.94 -18.73 25.12
CA ILE A 104 -19.62 -17.94 26.16
C ILE A 104 -19.58 -16.45 25.79
N ARG A 105 -18.46 -15.97 25.24
CA ARG A 105 -18.32 -14.59 24.78
C ARG A 105 -19.26 -14.26 23.63
N ILE A 106 -19.39 -15.14 22.64
CA ILE A 106 -20.32 -14.93 21.51
C ILE A 106 -21.76 -14.86 22.00
N LEU A 107 -22.13 -15.70 22.97
CA LEU A 107 -23.48 -15.71 23.55
C LEU A 107 -23.77 -14.47 24.41
N THR A 108 -22.75 -13.89 25.03
CA THR A 108 -22.90 -12.78 26.00
C THR A 108 -22.68 -11.40 25.36
N PHE A 109 -22.02 -11.34 24.19
CA PHE A 109 -21.64 -10.09 23.52
C PHE A 109 -22.58 -9.72 22.38
N ASP A 110 -23.40 -8.70 22.61
CA ASP A 110 -24.25 -8.08 21.60
C ASP A 110 -23.53 -6.86 21.00
N LYS A 111 -23.06 -7.01 19.75
CA LYS A 111 -22.28 -5.99 19.02
C LYS A 111 -23.06 -4.72 18.73
N GLU A 112 -24.39 -4.77 18.71
CA GLU A 112 -25.21 -3.60 18.36
C GLU A 112 -25.45 -2.67 19.56
N LYS A 113 -25.37 -3.19 20.79
CA LYS A 113 -25.66 -2.42 22.02
C LYS A 113 -24.41 -1.95 22.77
N GLU A 114 -23.28 -2.64 22.67
CA GLU A 114 -22.09 -2.34 23.49
C GLU A 114 -20.86 -1.97 22.63
N LYS A 115 -20.34 -0.75 22.83
CA LYS A 115 -19.13 -0.24 22.14
C LYS A 115 -17.83 -0.94 22.59
N SER A 116 -17.79 -1.47 23.81
CA SER A 116 -16.67 -2.23 24.38
C SER A 116 -17.20 -3.37 25.26
N PHE A 117 -16.42 -4.44 25.44
CA PHE A 117 -16.82 -5.59 26.25
C PHE A 117 -16.71 -5.24 27.74
N PRO A 118 -17.84 -5.16 28.50
CA PRO A 118 -17.81 -4.76 29.90
C PRO A 118 -16.96 -5.69 30.76
N LEU A 119 -16.22 -5.13 31.72
CA LEU A 119 -15.26 -5.87 32.55
C LEU A 119 -15.91 -6.99 33.35
N TRP A 120 -17.06 -6.73 33.96
CA TRP A 120 -17.79 -7.73 34.73
C TRP A 120 -18.26 -8.91 33.86
N LYS A 121 -18.61 -8.67 32.59
CA LYS A 121 -18.94 -9.75 31.65
C LYS A 121 -17.70 -10.57 31.31
N SER A 122 -16.56 -9.91 31.09
CA SER A 122 -15.30 -10.61 30.84
C SER A 122 -14.84 -11.46 32.03
N MET A 123 -15.01 -10.94 33.25
CA MET A 123 -14.77 -11.68 34.49
C MET A 123 -15.63 -12.94 34.59
N LEU A 124 -16.94 -12.83 34.32
CA LEU A 124 -17.85 -13.98 34.34
C LEU A 124 -17.54 -14.99 33.24
N CYS A 125 -17.33 -14.53 31.99
CA CYS A 125 -16.94 -15.41 30.89
C CYS A 125 -15.61 -16.14 31.18
N GLY A 126 -14.65 -15.44 31.77
CA GLY A 126 -13.39 -16.01 32.20
C GLY A 126 -13.55 -17.06 33.29
N ALA A 127 -14.34 -16.76 34.32
CA ALA A 127 -14.63 -17.70 35.41
C ALA A 127 -15.31 -18.99 34.90
N PHE A 128 -16.37 -18.87 34.11
CA PHE A 128 -17.09 -20.03 33.57
C PHE A 128 -16.24 -20.85 32.59
N SER A 129 -15.45 -20.20 31.72
CA SER A 129 -14.53 -20.91 30.83
C SER A 129 -13.45 -21.68 31.60
N GLY A 130 -12.96 -21.11 32.71
CA GLY A 130 -12.01 -21.74 33.61
C GLY A 130 -12.59 -22.95 34.34
N LEU A 131 -13.85 -22.85 34.81
CA LEU A 131 -14.57 -23.96 35.43
C LEU A 131 -14.72 -25.14 34.47
N ILE A 132 -15.23 -24.90 33.26
CA ILE A 132 -15.44 -25.95 32.26
C ILE A 132 -14.12 -26.61 31.86
N ALA A 133 -13.08 -25.80 31.63
CA ALA A 133 -11.75 -26.30 31.29
C ALA A 133 -11.15 -27.16 32.40
N GLN A 134 -11.26 -26.72 33.65
CA GLN A 134 -10.71 -27.43 34.80
C GLN A 134 -11.49 -28.72 35.11
N PHE A 135 -12.80 -28.72 34.91
CA PHE A 135 -13.62 -29.93 35.04
C PHE A 135 -13.22 -30.99 34.00
N ALA A 136 -12.97 -30.57 32.76
CA ALA A 136 -12.48 -31.46 31.69
C ALA A 136 -11.05 -31.95 31.93
N ALA A 137 -10.18 -31.12 32.52
CA ALA A 137 -8.79 -31.45 32.80
C ALA A 137 -8.58 -32.23 34.12
N SER A 138 -9.60 -32.35 34.97
CA SER A 138 -9.50 -32.97 36.30
C SER A 138 -8.92 -34.40 36.29
N PRO A 139 -9.29 -35.30 35.36
CA PRO A 139 -8.67 -36.63 35.27
C PRO A 139 -7.16 -36.59 35.01
N THR A 140 -6.73 -35.66 34.15
CA THR A 140 -5.31 -35.52 33.79
C THR A 140 -4.52 -34.88 34.92
N ASP A 141 -5.11 -33.94 35.66
CA ASP A 141 -4.51 -33.36 36.86
C ASP A 141 -4.29 -34.42 37.95
N LEU A 142 -5.25 -35.32 38.15
CA LEU A 142 -5.13 -36.40 39.12
C LEU A 142 -3.96 -37.34 38.76
N VAL A 143 -3.83 -37.71 37.47
CA VAL A 143 -2.69 -38.51 36.98
C VAL A 143 -1.37 -37.75 37.13
N LYS A 144 -1.32 -36.45 36.83
CA LYS A 144 -0.12 -35.61 37.02
C LYS A 144 0.34 -35.62 38.48
N VAL A 145 -0.58 -35.41 39.42
CA VAL A 145 -0.27 -35.39 40.86
C VAL A 145 0.21 -36.77 41.34
N GLN A 146 -0.44 -37.87 40.95
CA GLN A 146 0.01 -39.21 41.31
C GLN A 146 1.41 -39.52 40.75
N MET A 147 1.70 -39.09 39.52
CA MET A 147 3.02 -39.27 38.93
C MET A 147 4.11 -38.44 39.60
N GLN A 148 3.79 -37.22 40.04
CA GLN A 148 4.69 -36.41 40.87
C GLN A 148 4.96 -37.08 42.22
N MET A 149 3.96 -37.73 42.83
CA MET A 149 4.11 -38.52 44.05
C MET A 149 5.01 -39.74 43.87
N GLU A 150 4.98 -40.41 42.71
CA GLU A 150 5.91 -41.52 42.42
C GLU A 150 7.37 -41.06 42.32
N GLY A 151 7.62 -39.87 41.78
CA GLY A 151 8.96 -39.27 41.75
C GLY A 151 9.56 -39.04 43.14
N LEU A 152 8.71 -38.92 44.17
CA LEU A 152 9.11 -38.75 45.57
C LEU A 152 9.32 -40.07 46.28
N ARG A 153 8.47 -41.07 46.01
CA ARG A 153 8.66 -42.44 46.50
C ARG A 153 10.01 -42.98 46.05
N ARG A 154 10.42 -42.67 44.82
CA ARG A 154 11.76 -42.98 44.30
C ARG A 154 12.88 -42.33 45.11
N LEU A 155 12.72 -41.09 45.59
CA LEU A 155 13.69 -40.44 46.47
C LEU A 155 13.72 -41.03 47.90
N GLN A 156 12.61 -41.60 48.34
CA GLN A 156 12.48 -42.25 49.65
C GLN A 156 12.82 -43.76 49.61
N ASN A 157 13.41 -44.25 48.51
CA ASN A 157 13.71 -45.66 48.25
C ASN A 157 12.49 -46.60 48.42
N GLN A 158 11.28 -46.10 48.17
CA GLN A 158 10.05 -46.90 48.16
C GLN A 158 9.76 -47.44 46.75
N PRO A 159 9.15 -48.63 46.62
CA PRO A 159 8.75 -49.16 45.32
C PRO A 159 7.72 -48.27 44.64
N LEU A 160 7.87 -48.12 43.31
CA LEU A 160 6.97 -47.41 42.43
C LEU A 160 5.62 -48.13 42.38
N ARG A 161 4.52 -47.40 42.57
CA ARG A 161 3.16 -47.94 42.44
C ARG A 161 2.68 -47.98 40.99
N TYR A 162 3.26 -47.16 40.13
CA TYR A 162 2.90 -47.03 38.72
C TYR A 162 4.15 -46.93 37.85
N THR A 163 4.15 -47.62 36.71
CA THR A 163 5.28 -47.61 35.75
C THR A 163 5.25 -46.41 34.81
N GLY A 164 4.09 -45.76 34.66
CA GLY A 164 3.92 -44.56 33.84
C GLY A 164 2.50 -43.97 33.92
N ALA A 165 2.26 -42.87 33.21
CA ALA A 165 1.00 -42.12 33.28
C ALA A 165 -0.22 -42.93 32.78
N ILE A 166 -0.02 -43.76 31.74
CA ILE A 166 -1.07 -44.62 31.18
C ILE A 166 -1.42 -45.76 32.15
N ASP A 167 -0.41 -46.34 32.79
CA ASP A 167 -0.57 -47.38 33.81
C ASP A 167 -1.28 -46.83 35.04
N CYS A 168 -0.90 -45.61 35.49
CA CYS A 168 -1.59 -44.87 36.54
C CYS A 168 -3.07 -44.62 36.19
N PHE A 169 -3.36 -44.12 34.99
CA PHE A 169 -4.74 -43.89 34.54
C PHE A 169 -5.57 -45.18 34.51
N ARG A 170 -5.01 -46.26 33.94
CA ARG A 170 -5.70 -47.56 33.82
C ARG A 170 -5.95 -48.20 35.18
N SER A 171 -4.97 -48.12 36.08
CA SER A 171 -5.07 -48.62 37.45
C SER A 171 -6.11 -47.83 38.25
N LEU A 172 -6.12 -46.50 38.12
CA LEU A 172 -7.08 -45.63 38.79
C LEU A 172 -8.52 -45.89 38.29
N TYR A 173 -8.69 -46.04 36.98
CA TYR A 173 -9.97 -46.39 36.36
C TYR A 173 -10.50 -47.75 36.84
N ARG A 174 -9.61 -48.74 37.00
CA ARG A 174 -9.99 -50.08 37.50
C ARG A 174 -10.30 -50.12 39.00
N THR A 175 -9.60 -49.32 39.79
CA THR A 175 -9.70 -49.35 41.27
C THR A 175 -10.78 -48.44 41.83
N GLN A 176 -10.97 -47.25 41.24
CA GLN A 176 -11.91 -46.23 41.74
C GLN A 176 -13.10 -45.97 40.80
N GLY A 177 -13.14 -46.65 39.64
CA GLY A 177 -14.18 -46.47 38.63
C GLY A 177 -14.07 -45.15 37.86
N PHE A 178 -15.04 -44.90 36.97
CA PHE A 178 -15.07 -43.71 36.11
C PHE A 178 -15.12 -42.42 36.94
N PHE A 179 -16.00 -42.32 37.94
CA PHE A 179 -16.12 -41.12 38.78
C PHE A 179 -14.93 -40.90 39.73
N GLY A 180 -14.12 -41.94 39.99
CA GLY A 180 -12.88 -41.84 40.77
C GLY A 180 -11.86 -40.87 40.16
N LEU A 181 -11.91 -40.65 38.85
CA LEU A 181 -11.02 -39.73 38.14
C LEU A 181 -11.26 -38.24 38.47
N TRP A 182 -12.40 -37.91 39.09
CA TRP A 182 -12.75 -36.54 39.49
C TRP A 182 -12.58 -36.26 40.98
N ILE A 183 -11.96 -37.16 41.76
CA ILE A 183 -11.75 -36.89 43.19
C ILE A 183 -10.93 -35.59 43.37
N GLY A 184 -11.48 -34.64 44.13
CA GLY A 184 -10.85 -33.32 44.34
C GLY A 184 -11.11 -32.27 43.25
N TRP A 185 -12.07 -32.50 42.33
CA TRP A 185 -12.37 -31.57 41.24
C TRP A 185 -12.86 -30.18 41.71
N MET A 186 -13.63 -30.11 42.80
CA MET A 186 -14.28 -28.89 43.29
C MET A 186 -13.28 -27.79 43.71
N PRO A 187 -12.29 -28.03 44.60
CA PRO A 187 -11.29 -27.01 44.95
C PRO A 187 -10.44 -26.61 43.75
N ASN A 188 -10.14 -27.54 42.85
CA ASN A 188 -9.40 -27.24 41.62
C ASN A 188 -10.19 -26.31 40.70
N CYS A 189 -11.49 -26.57 40.52
CA CYS A 189 -12.39 -25.72 39.74
C CYS A 189 -12.52 -24.32 40.34
N GLN A 190 -12.68 -24.20 41.66
CA GLN A 190 -12.73 -22.89 42.32
C GLN A 190 -11.45 -22.09 42.09
N ARG A 191 -10.27 -22.74 42.24
CA ARG A 191 -8.98 -22.11 41.96
C ARG A 191 -8.87 -21.66 40.50
N ALA A 192 -9.28 -22.50 39.55
CA ALA A 192 -9.26 -22.16 38.13
C ALA A 192 -10.23 -21.02 37.79
N ALA A 193 -11.42 -20.98 38.38
CA ALA A 193 -12.39 -19.91 38.16
C ALA A 193 -11.82 -18.55 38.57
N LEU A 194 -11.24 -18.46 39.77
CA LEU A 194 -10.67 -17.22 40.30
C LEU A 194 -9.47 -16.75 39.48
N LEU A 195 -8.57 -17.67 39.11
CA LEU A 195 -7.40 -17.33 38.29
C LEU A 195 -7.81 -16.84 36.90
N ASN A 196 -8.69 -17.57 36.19
CA ASN A 196 -9.10 -17.16 34.85
C ASN A 196 -9.94 -15.88 34.84
N MET A 197 -10.72 -15.63 35.91
CA MET A 197 -11.42 -14.37 36.10
C MET A 197 -10.45 -13.19 36.14
N ALA A 198 -9.40 -13.28 36.96
CA ALA A 198 -8.39 -12.24 37.10
C ALA A 198 -7.54 -12.09 35.82
N ASP A 199 -7.07 -13.20 35.24
CA ASP A 199 -6.22 -13.20 34.05
C ASP A 199 -6.90 -12.51 32.86
N ILE A 200 -8.14 -12.91 32.56
CA ILE A 200 -8.87 -12.41 31.39
C ILE A 200 -9.28 -10.95 31.60
N ALA A 201 -9.76 -10.60 32.80
CA ALA A 201 -10.13 -9.23 33.12
C ALA A 201 -8.94 -8.28 33.05
N THR A 202 -7.77 -8.72 33.52
CA THR A 202 -6.54 -7.93 33.46
C THR A 202 -6.06 -7.78 32.03
N TYR A 203 -6.06 -8.88 31.25
CA TYR A 203 -5.70 -8.86 29.84
C TYR A 203 -6.58 -7.89 29.04
N ASP A 204 -7.90 -7.96 29.18
CA ASP A 204 -8.82 -7.09 28.46
C ASP A 204 -8.67 -5.62 28.88
N ASN A 205 -8.60 -5.34 30.19
CA ASN A 205 -8.39 -3.98 30.70
C ASN A 205 -7.10 -3.35 30.17
N VAL A 206 -5.97 -4.05 30.33
CA VAL A 206 -4.67 -3.55 29.93
C VAL A 206 -4.60 -3.40 28.42
N LYS A 207 -5.14 -4.36 27.66
CA LYS A 207 -5.22 -4.28 26.21
C LYS A 207 -6.03 -3.08 25.74
N HIS A 208 -7.22 -2.87 26.30
CA HIS A 208 -8.06 -1.72 25.94
C HIS A 208 -7.39 -0.40 26.34
N GLY A 209 -6.84 -0.31 27.55
CA GLY A 209 -6.08 0.87 28.00
C GLY A 209 -4.86 1.16 27.13
N LEU A 210 -4.13 0.14 26.68
CA LEU A 210 -3.01 0.31 25.74
C LEU A 210 -3.48 0.78 24.35
N ILE A 211 -4.55 0.19 23.82
CA ILE A 211 -5.12 0.58 22.53
C ILE A 211 -5.60 2.04 22.55
N ASP A 212 -6.28 2.43 23.63
CA ASP A 212 -6.88 3.76 23.77
C ASP A 212 -5.81 4.84 24.04
N ASN A 213 -4.82 4.57 24.92
CA ASN A 213 -3.81 5.57 25.30
C ASN A 213 -2.67 5.70 24.29
N PHE A 214 -2.22 4.61 23.66
CA PHE A 214 -1.08 4.67 22.74
C PHE A 214 -1.47 4.91 21.28
N GLN A 215 -2.75 5.18 20.98
CA GLN A 215 -3.29 5.11 19.61
C GLN A 215 -2.81 3.85 18.88
N LEU A 216 -2.59 2.75 19.63
CA LEU A 216 -2.41 1.40 19.10
C LEU A 216 -3.77 0.86 18.64
N LYS A 217 -4.56 1.71 17.97
CA LYS A 217 -5.30 1.27 16.82
C LYS A 217 -4.26 0.76 15.82
N ILE A 218 -3.86 -0.50 16.01
CA ILE A 218 -3.81 -1.41 14.88
C ILE A 218 -5.25 -1.43 14.37
N THR A 219 -5.63 -0.38 13.64
CA THR A 219 -6.78 -0.40 12.78
C THR A 219 -6.38 -1.38 11.69
N CYS A 220 -6.60 -2.67 11.98
CA CYS A 220 -7.12 -3.57 10.98
C CYS A 220 -8.56 -3.15 10.63
N GLN A 221 -8.87 -1.85 10.50
CA GLN A 221 -9.61 -1.44 9.32
C GLN A 221 -8.67 -1.85 8.21
N SER A 222 -8.97 -3.00 7.61
CA SER A 222 -8.34 -3.40 6.38
C SER A 222 -8.77 -2.35 5.37
N PHE A 223 -8.08 -1.20 5.36
CA PHE A 223 -8.11 -0.27 4.26
C PHE A 223 -7.79 -1.14 3.06
N ARG A 224 -8.73 -1.19 2.11
CA ARG A 224 -8.64 -2.06 0.94
C ARG A 224 -8.18 -1.19 -0.23
N PRO A 225 -6.89 -0.87 -0.34
CA PRO A 225 -6.42 -0.07 -1.45
C PRO A 225 -6.63 -0.87 -2.73
N ALA A 226 -7.36 -0.32 -3.69
CA ALA A 226 -7.50 -0.94 -4.99
C ALA A 226 -6.36 -0.54 -5.94
N ILE A 227 -5.62 0.51 -5.60
CA ILE A 227 -4.40 0.94 -6.29
C ILE A 227 -3.28 1.04 -5.25
N ARG A 228 -2.10 0.50 -5.56
CA ARG A 228 -0.92 0.63 -4.71
C ARG A 228 0.25 1.18 -5.50
N VAL A 229 0.91 2.18 -4.94
CA VAL A 229 2.11 2.80 -5.53
C VAL A 229 3.30 2.49 -4.65
N ARG A 230 4.40 1.99 -5.21
CA ARG A 230 5.70 1.86 -4.55
C ARG A 230 6.71 2.78 -5.22
N LEU A 231 7.37 3.57 -4.39
CA LEU A 231 8.52 4.40 -4.72
C LEU A 231 9.76 3.65 -4.26
N ASN A 232 10.65 3.32 -5.20
CA ASN A 232 11.91 2.65 -4.92
C ASN A 232 13.03 3.66 -4.65
N ARG A 233 14.16 3.16 -4.14
CA ARG A 233 15.37 3.95 -3.84
C ARG A 233 15.78 4.99 -4.90
N PRO A 234 15.75 4.72 -6.22
CA PRO A 234 16.12 5.73 -7.22
C PRO A 234 15.27 7.03 -7.17
N VAL A 235 14.02 6.97 -6.71
CA VAL A 235 13.18 8.16 -6.50
C VAL A 235 13.76 9.02 -5.37
N PHE A 236 14.20 8.36 -4.30
CA PHE A 236 14.81 8.99 -3.13
C PHE A 236 16.19 9.56 -3.43
N ASP A 237 16.96 8.92 -4.32
CA ASP A 237 18.25 9.45 -4.78
C ASP A 237 18.06 10.76 -5.57
N GLN A 238 17.07 10.83 -6.46
CA GLN A 238 16.69 12.10 -7.14
C GLN A 238 16.14 13.13 -6.16
N ALA A 239 15.28 12.73 -5.22
CA ALA A 239 14.74 13.63 -4.20
C ALA A 239 15.86 14.21 -3.32
N SER A 240 16.85 13.40 -2.95
CA SER A 240 18.05 13.81 -2.20
C SER A 240 18.83 14.89 -2.94
N SER A 241 19.00 14.74 -4.26
CA SER A 241 19.66 15.73 -5.11
C SER A 241 18.90 17.07 -5.14
N ILE A 242 17.56 17.03 -5.15
CA ILE A 242 16.72 18.23 -5.09
C ILE A 242 16.85 18.90 -3.71
N VAL A 243 16.78 18.12 -2.63
CA VAL A 243 16.94 18.65 -1.26
C VAL A 243 18.32 19.25 -1.07
N GLN A 244 19.37 18.61 -1.59
CA GLN A 244 20.73 19.16 -1.57
C GLN A 244 20.79 20.54 -2.21
N GLY A 245 20.25 20.70 -3.42
CA GLY A 245 20.22 22.01 -4.09
C GLY A 245 19.43 23.08 -3.33
N LEU A 246 18.33 22.69 -2.64
CA LEU A 246 17.57 23.60 -1.79
C LEU A 246 18.36 24.01 -0.54
N VAL A 247 19.01 23.07 0.13
CA VAL A 247 19.85 23.33 1.31
C VAL A 247 21.01 24.27 0.94
N GLU A 248 21.68 24.03 -0.18
CA GLU A 248 22.78 24.88 -0.65
C GLU A 248 22.33 26.32 -0.95
N TYR A 249 21.10 26.51 -1.44
CA TYR A 249 20.58 27.82 -1.81
C TYR A 249 19.97 28.62 -0.65
N GLU A 250 19.24 27.94 0.24
CA GLU A 250 18.43 28.58 1.30
C GLU A 250 19.18 28.74 2.63
N VAL A 251 20.07 27.80 3.00
CA VAL A 251 20.76 27.84 4.32
C VAL A 251 21.58 29.12 4.54
N PRO A 252 22.34 29.65 3.57
CA PRO A 252 23.05 30.92 3.76
C PRO A 252 22.13 32.14 3.98
N ARG A 253 20.83 32.01 3.68
CA ARG A 253 19.81 33.08 3.77
C ARG A 253 18.87 32.90 4.96
N VAL A 254 19.18 31.97 5.87
CA VAL A 254 18.41 31.77 7.10
C VAL A 254 18.43 33.05 7.93
N ASN A 255 17.25 33.50 8.34
CA ASN A 255 17.11 34.59 9.29
C ASN A 255 17.19 34.04 10.71
N ILE A 256 18.15 34.50 11.51
CA ILE A 256 18.33 34.06 12.90
C ILE A 256 17.72 35.14 13.81
N PRO A 257 16.73 34.79 14.66
CA PRO A 257 16.03 35.78 15.48
C PRO A 257 16.94 36.40 16.54
N SER A 258 16.65 37.64 16.92
CA SER A 258 17.29 38.28 18.07
C SER A 258 16.83 37.63 19.37
N THR A 259 17.75 37.41 20.30
CA THR A 259 17.46 36.73 21.57
C THR A 259 18.02 37.52 22.75
N ARG A 260 17.23 37.58 23.83
CA ARG A 260 17.63 38.17 25.10
C ARG A 260 18.07 37.06 26.04
N GLN A 261 19.31 37.10 26.50
CA GLN A 261 19.86 36.15 27.45
C GLN A 261 20.02 36.84 28.80
N CYS A 262 19.38 36.29 29.83
CA CYS A 262 19.44 36.80 31.19
C CYS A 262 20.24 35.87 32.09
N PHE A 263 21.15 36.46 32.86
CA PHE A 263 21.99 35.84 33.87
C PHE A 263 21.64 36.44 35.24
N GLN A 264 22.20 35.88 36.31
CA GLN A 264 22.01 36.44 37.65
C GLN A 264 22.56 37.88 37.75
N GLU A 265 23.58 38.17 36.95
CA GLU A 265 24.24 39.47 36.89
C GLU A 265 23.61 40.44 35.88
N GLY A 266 22.53 40.09 35.17
CA GLY A 266 21.85 41.00 34.22
C GLY A 266 21.51 40.37 32.87
N CYS A 267 20.89 41.15 31.98
CA CYS A 267 20.43 40.67 30.67
C CYS A 267 21.20 41.33 29.52
N VAL A 268 21.52 40.54 28.50
CA VAL A 268 22.18 40.96 27.27
C VAL A 268 21.32 40.57 26.06
N ASP A 269 21.14 41.51 25.14
CA ASP A 269 20.42 41.32 23.90
C ASP A 269 21.40 41.01 22.76
N ALA A 270 21.23 39.83 22.15
CA ALA A 270 21.95 39.42 20.95
C ALA A 270 21.05 39.59 19.73
N HIS A 271 21.50 40.38 18.75
CA HIS A 271 20.69 40.77 17.59
C HIS A 271 21.54 40.92 16.33
N SER A 272 20.89 41.20 15.19
CA SER A 272 21.56 41.42 13.90
C SER A 272 22.47 40.26 13.45
N PHE A 273 22.05 39.03 13.71
CA PHE A 273 22.79 37.84 13.30
C PHE A 273 22.89 37.73 11.77
N ARG A 274 24.10 37.46 11.27
CA ARG A 274 24.37 37.19 9.85
C ARG A 274 25.31 35.99 9.70
N MET A 275 25.05 35.21 8.66
CA MET A 275 25.95 34.15 8.23
C MET A 275 27.19 34.78 7.57
N SER A 276 28.33 34.66 8.22
CA SER A 276 29.61 35.21 7.75
C SER A 276 30.39 34.23 6.86
N SER A 277 30.27 32.93 7.14
CA SER A 277 30.88 31.86 6.36
C SER A 277 30.02 30.60 6.43
N PHE A 278 29.93 29.85 5.33
CA PHE A 278 29.20 28.60 5.23
C PHE A 278 29.93 27.64 4.31
N ARG A 279 30.25 26.44 4.82
CA ARG A 279 30.75 25.31 4.05
C ARG A 279 29.60 24.35 3.82
N GLN A 280 29.39 23.98 2.55
CA GLN A 280 28.32 23.08 2.15
C GLN A 280 28.46 21.69 2.80
N PRO A 281 27.33 21.01 3.08
CA PRO A 281 27.33 19.65 3.63
C PRO A 281 27.96 18.65 2.66
N SER A 282 28.69 17.66 3.19
CA SER A 282 29.27 16.58 2.36
C SER A 282 28.24 15.53 1.94
N PHE A 283 27.15 15.39 2.70
CA PHE A 283 26.09 14.44 2.40
C PHE A 283 24.71 14.99 2.79
N VAL A 284 23.79 14.91 1.85
CA VAL A 284 22.37 15.26 2.02
C VAL A 284 21.53 14.13 1.45
N ALA A 285 20.65 13.57 2.26
CA ALA A 285 19.76 12.49 1.86
C ALA A 285 18.32 12.75 2.30
N PHE A 286 17.40 12.38 1.42
CA PHE A 286 15.97 12.24 1.70
C PHE A 286 15.60 10.77 1.51
N GLU A 287 15.44 10.04 2.61
CA GLU A 287 15.31 8.59 2.61
C GLU A 287 14.02 8.11 3.32
N PRO A 288 13.47 6.96 2.92
CA PRO A 288 12.36 6.34 3.62
C PRO A 288 12.81 5.83 5.00
N HIS A 289 11.96 5.97 6.03
CA HIS A 289 12.25 5.58 7.40
C HIS A 289 11.12 4.77 8.03
N PHE A 290 11.46 3.61 8.58
CA PHE A 290 10.48 2.72 9.20
C PHE A 290 10.06 3.20 10.60
N PRO A 291 8.76 3.14 10.97
CA PRO A 291 7.59 2.89 10.13
C PRO A 291 6.98 4.21 9.59
N ASN A 292 6.59 4.21 8.30
CA ASN A 292 5.74 5.23 7.65
C ASN A 292 6.27 6.68 7.70
N LYS A 293 7.58 6.87 7.86
CA LYS A 293 8.22 8.19 7.95
C LYS A 293 9.19 8.39 6.77
N PHE A 294 9.58 9.64 6.58
CA PHE A 294 10.75 10.03 5.79
C PHE A 294 11.78 10.64 6.71
N ARG A 295 13.06 10.58 6.33
CA ARG A 295 14.15 11.21 7.03
C ARG A 295 14.91 12.12 6.06
N ILE A 296 15.07 13.39 6.44
CA ILE A 296 16.08 14.27 5.85
C ILE A 296 17.30 14.20 6.73
N ARG A 297 18.45 13.86 6.14
CA ARG A 297 19.73 13.82 6.83
C ARG A 297 20.72 14.73 6.12
N VAL A 298 21.28 15.67 6.85
CA VAL A 298 22.31 16.60 6.38
C VAL A 298 23.52 16.45 7.28
N THR A 299 24.71 16.16 6.75
CA THR A 299 25.89 15.91 7.58
C THR A 299 27.12 16.69 7.12
N ASP A 300 27.96 17.01 8.10
CA ASP A 300 29.30 17.59 7.93
C ASP A 300 29.26 18.91 7.15
N PHE A 301 28.48 19.87 7.67
CA PHE A 301 28.56 21.26 7.25
C PHE A 301 29.12 22.12 8.38
N ASP A 302 29.87 23.16 7.98
CA ASP A 302 30.47 24.13 8.89
C ASP A 302 29.89 25.49 8.61
N PHE A 303 29.72 26.30 9.65
CA PHE A 303 29.26 27.67 9.47
C PHE A 303 29.77 28.60 10.57
N VAL A 304 29.79 29.89 10.27
CA VAL A 304 30.13 30.94 11.21
C VAL A 304 29.07 32.03 11.14
N VAL A 305 28.38 32.27 12.24
CA VAL A 305 27.40 33.33 12.40
C VAL A 305 27.99 34.42 13.28
N THR A 306 27.84 35.68 12.86
CA THR A 306 28.25 36.85 13.64
C THR A 306 27.02 37.68 13.98
N GLY A 307 26.89 38.12 15.23
CA GLY A 307 25.83 39.00 15.72
C GLY A 307 26.39 40.11 16.60
N GLN A 308 25.53 41.06 16.94
CA GLN A 308 25.85 42.17 17.85
C GLN A 308 25.26 41.90 19.23
N LEU A 309 26.00 42.30 20.27
CA LEU A 309 25.59 42.23 21.66
C LEU A 309 25.43 43.64 22.21
N SER A 310 24.31 43.89 22.88
CA SER A 310 24.04 45.12 23.62
C SER A 310 23.32 44.80 24.92
N GLY A 311 23.69 45.41 26.04
CA GLY A 311 22.96 45.22 27.30
C GLY A 311 23.65 45.87 28.48
N THR A 312 23.22 45.51 29.68
CA THR A 312 23.80 45.99 30.94
C THR A 312 23.94 44.84 31.92
N ILE A 313 25.13 44.69 32.51
CA ILE A 313 25.39 43.71 33.57
C ILE A 313 25.74 44.45 34.86
N THR A 314 25.10 44.03 35.95
CA THR A 314 25.31 44.45 37.33
C THR A 314 26.24 43.47 38.04
N VAL A 315 27.50 43.87 38.24
CA VAL A 315 28.42 43.14 39.12
C VAL A 315 28.56 43.87 40.46
N ILE A 316 28.83 45.18 40.40
CA ILE A 316 28.88 46.12 41.55
C ILE A 316 28.23 47.46 41.13
N LEU A 317 28.45 47.86 39.87
CA LEU A 317 27.81 48.99 39.18
C LEU A 317 27.21 48.50 37.85
N ASN A 318 26.28 49.27 37.27
CA ASN A 318 25.70 48.99 35.95
C ASN A 318 26.75 49.25 34.86
N ILE A 319 27.29 48.20 34.25
CA ILE A 319 28.26 48.33 33.16
C ILE A 319 27.53 48.07 31.83
N PRO A 320 27.50 49.04 30.90
CA PRO A 320 26.98 48.80 29.55
C PRO A 320 27.92 47.88 28.79
N ILE A 321 27.36 46.84 28.19
CA ILE A 321 28.06 45.84 27.40
C ILE A 321 27.70 46.05 25.95
N THR A 322 28.72 46.33 25.14
CA THR A 322 28.65 46.36 23.69
C THR A 322 29.75 45.49 23.12
N GLY A 323 29.42 44.61 22.18
CA GLY A 323 30.39 43.73 21.55
C GLY A 323 29.79 42.91 20.42
N ASN A 324 30.55 41.94 19.93
CA ASN A 324 30.13 41.02 18.88
C ASN A 324 30.08 39.60 19.43
N VAL A 325 29.05 38.85 19.07
CA VAL A 325 28.98 37.40 19.32
C VAL A 325 29.33 36.66 18.04
N VAL A 326 30.21 35.67 18.15
CA VAL A 326 30.60 34.79 17.04
C VAL A 326 30.24 33.36 17.42
N VAL A 327 29.28 32.79 16.70
CA VAL A 327 28.85 31.40 16.85
C VAL A 327 29.46 30.59 15.72
N THR A 328 30.22 29.56 16.06
CA THR A 328 30.88 28.66 15.10
C THR A 328 30.34 27.26 15.26
N GLY A 329 29.75 26.72 14.19
CA GLY A 329 29.35 25.32 14.07
C GLY A 329 30.37 24.53 13.27
N ARG A 330 30.86 23.41 13.80
CA ARG A 330 31.81 22.50 13.13
C ARG A 330 31.25 21.08 13.04
N SER A 331 31.39 20.48 11.86
CA SER A 331 30.90 19.14 11.49
C SER A 331 29.48 18.90 11.96
N ILE A 332 28.60 19.87 11.70
CA ILE A 332 27.21 19.83 12.14
C ILE A 332 26.45 18.78 11.32
N GLY A 333 25.65 17.98 12.02
CA GLY A 333 24.76 16.99 11.43
C GLY A 333 23.33 17.20 11.91
N VAL A 334 22.40 17.36 10.98
CA VAL A 334 20.97 17.60 11.25
C VAL A 334 20.16 16.44 10.69
N SER A 335 19.19 15.99 11.49
CA SER A 335 18.29 14.91 11.13
C SER A 335 16.87 15.33 11.43
N ALA A 336 16.00 15.24 10.43
CA ALA A 336 14.59 15.57 10.53
C ALA A 336 13.72 14.40 10.07
N LEU A 337 12.75 14.02 10.88
CA LEU A 337 11.75 13.00 10.60
C LEU A 337 10.43 13.65 10.19
N LEU A 338 9.89 13.19 9.07
CA LEU A 338 8.63 13.66 8.50
C LEU A 338 7.66 12.49 8.35
N ASP A 339 6.36 12.72 8.45
CA ASP A 339 5.33 11.75 8.07
C ASP A 339 4.39 12.30 6.99
N LEU A 340 3.81 11.40 6.20
CA LEU A 340 2.83 11.77 5.19
C LEU A 340 1.43 11.77 5.82
N GLN A 341 0.82 12.94 5.88
CA GLN A 341 -0.50 13.16 6.44
C GLN A 341 -1.46 13.64 5.35
N LYS A 342 -2.76 13.63 5.66
CA LYS A 342 -3.79 14.22 4.80
C LYS A 342 -4.61 15.25 5.55
N THR A 343 -4.99 16.31 4.84
CA THR A 343 -5.89 17.34 5.39
C THR A 343 -7.34 16.83 5.45
N VAL A 344 -8.23 17.61 6.05
CA VAL A 344 -9.69 17.34 6.06
C VAL A 344 -10.26 17.22 4.65
N ASN A 345 -9.63 17.89 3.67
CA ASN A 345 -10.00 17.85 2.26
C ASN A 345 -9.31 16.72 1.46
N ASP A 346 -8.72 15.73 2.16
CA ASP A 346 -7.94 14.61 1.60
C ASP A 346 -6.72 15.04 0.74
N GLN A 347 -6.18 16.24 0.97
CA GLN A 347 -4.94 16.67 0.30
C GLN A 347 -3.71 16.17 1.07
N PRO A 348 -2.75 15.49 0.41
CA PRO A 348 -1.55 15.00 1.06
C PRO A 348 -0.57 16.14 1.36
N TYR A 349 0.04 16.10 2.54
CA TYR A 349 1.11 17.02 2.94
C TYR A 349 2.13 16.29 3.82
N LEU A 350 3.37 16.79 3.81
CA LEU A 350 4.40 16.28 4.71
C LEU A 350 4.33 17.06 6.01
N ARG A 351 4.16 16.36 7.13
CA ARG A 351 4.21 16.95 8.46
C ARG A 351 5.56 16.63 9.09
N PHE A 352 6.09 17.62 9.78
CA PHE A 352 7.38 17.55 10.45
C PHE A 352 7.16 17.02 11.87
N ASN A 353 7.77 15.89 12.21
CA ASN A 353 7.53 15.22 13.49
C ASN A 353 8.64 15.54 14.50
N GLU A 354 9.90 15.34 14.10
CA GLU A 354 11.06 15.52 14.96
C GLU A 354 12.19 16.13 14.15
N CYS A 355 12.98 17.01 14.74
CA CYS A 355 14.21 17.51 14.14
C CYS A 355 15.19 17.88 15.23
N LYS A 356 16.45 17.52 15.01
CA LYS A 356 17.52 17.78 15.98
C LYS A 356 18.88 17.81 15.32
N ILE A 357 19.84 18.41 16.01
CA ILE A 357 21.26 18.33 15.67
C ILE A 357 21.82 17.03 16.26
N GLU A 358 22.04 16.01 15.43
CA GLU A 358 22.59 14.71 15.86
C GLU A 358 24.05 14.82 16.26
N ASN A 359 24.87 15.51 15.45
CA ASN A 359 26.33 15.55 15.60
C ASN A 359 26.87 16.97 15.41
N GLY A 360 28.11 17.18 15.85
CA GLY A 360 28.85 18.41 15.65
C GLY A 360 28.92 19.32 16.87
N ILE A 361 29.87 20.26 16.82
CA ILE A 361 30.22 21.15 17.93
C ILE A 361 29.75 22.55 17.61
N VAL A 362 28.98 23.14 18.52
CA VAL A 362 28.60 24.55 18.48
C VAL A 362 29.38 25.26 19.57
N SER A 363 30.19 26.24 19.17
CA SER A 363 31.00 27.04 20.08
C SER A 363 30.66 28.51 19.90
N THR A 364 30.49 29.22 21.00
CA THR A 364 30.15 30.63 21.00
C THR A 364 31.23 31.40 21.74
N ARG A 365 31.73 32.45 21.11
CA ARG A 365 32.70 33.37 21.70
C ARG A 365 32.24 34.80 21.53
N VAL A 366 32.56 35.62 22.52
CA VAL A 366 32.34 37.06 22.46
C VAL A 366 33.64 37.74 22.06
N ALA A 367 33.54 38.77 21.23
CA ALA A 367 34.65 39.56 20.72
C ALA A 367 34.34 41.06 20.86
N ASN A 368 35.39 41.89 20.85
CA ASN A 368 35.29 43.35 20.86
C ASN A 368 34.54 43.94 22.07
N MET A 369 34.71 43.34 23.26
CA MET A 369 34.16 43.84 24.53
C MET A 369 35.20 44.58 25.40
N GLY A 370 36.37 44.91 24.83
CA GLY A 370 37.48 45.50 25.57
C GLY A 370 38.06 44.55 26.61
N LEU A 371 38.40 45.07 27.79
CA LEU A 371 39.06 44.34 28.90
C LEU A 371 38.24 43.17 29.45
N LEU A 372 36.92 43.13 29.21
CA LEU A 372 36.02 42.09 29.72
C LEU A 372 35.91 40.86 28.82
N THR A 373 36.50 40.91 27.61
CA THR A 373 36.34 39.86 26.59
C THR A 373 36.81 38.49 27.08
N ASP A 374 38.03 38.40 27.62
CA ASP A 374 38.61 37.13 28.06
C ASP A 374 37.91 36.60 29.31
N THR A 375 37.58 37.49 30.26
CA THR A 375 36.85 37.13 31.48
C THR A 375 35.48 36.53 31.17
N ILE A 376 34.75 37.10 30.22
CA ILE A 376 33.42 36.60 29.83
C ILE A 376 33.53 35.27 29.11
N ASN A 377 34.49 35.12 28.19
CA ASN A 377 34.70 33.86 27.48
C ASN A 377 35.11 32.74 28.44
N GLN A 378 35.93 33.03 29.45
CA GLN A 378 36.35 32.05 30.45
C GLN A 378 35.23 31.68 31.43
N LYS A 379 34.43 32.65 31.90
CA LYS A 379 33.36 32.42 32.88
C LYS A 379 32.07 31.86 32.26
N PHE A 380 31.65 32.37 31.10
CA PHE A 380 30.34 32.10 30.51
C PHE A 380 30.38 31.32 29.19
N GLY A 381 31.55 31.03 28.61
CA GLY A 381 31.68 30.40 27.29
C GLY A 381 30.91 29.09 27.14
N ASN A 382 30.89 28.23 28.18
CA ASN A 382 30.15 26.96 28.15
C ASN A 382 28.63 27.18 28.16
N VAL A 383 28.13 28.13 28.96
CA VAL A 383 26.71 28.47 29.04
C VAL A 383 26.24 29.09 27.72
N LEU A 384 27.02 30.02 27.18
CA LEU A 384 26.75 30.67 25.88
C LEU A 384 26.71 29.64 24.75
N SER A 385 27.65 28.70 24.72
CA SER A 385 27.70 27.65 23.70
C SER A 385 26.50 26.70 23.81
N GLY A 386 26.12 26.30 25.04
CA GLY A 386 24.94 25.48 25.28
C GLY A 386 23.63 26.15 24.84
N GLN A 387 23.43 27.42 25.20
CA GLN A 387 22.27 28.20 24.78
C GLN A 387 22.24 28.42 23.26
N SER A 388 23.40 28.71 22.66
CA SER A 388 23.50 28.90 21.20
C SER A 388 23.18 27.62 20.44
N ARG A 389 23.51 26.43 20.98
CA ARG A 389 23.14 25.15 20.35
C ARG A 389 21.63 24.97 20.29
N ILE A 390 20.93 25.24 21.39
CA ILE A 390 19.46 25.10 21.46
C ILE A 390 18.78 26.07 20.50
N GLN A 391 19.19 27.34 20.52
CA GLN A 391 18.64 28.37 19.62
C GLN A 391 18.88 28.06 18.15
N LEU A 392 20.07 27.56 17.82
CA LEU A 392 20.42 27.14 16.48
C LEU A 392 19.58 25.94 16.03
N GLU A 393 19.40 24.94 16.88
CA GLU A 393 18.57 23.77 16.59
C GLU A 393 17.14 24.20 16.25
N GLU A 394 16.54 25.08 17.07
CA GLU A 394 15.21 25.64 16.83
C GLU A 394 15.15 26.40 15.49
N ALA A 395 16.10 27.30 15.21
CA ALA A 395 16.13 28.09 13.99
C ALA A 395 16.31 27.23 12.72
N ILE A 396 17.19 26.21 12.76
CA ILE A 396 17.38 25.27 11.64
C ILE A 396 16.11 24.46 11.41
N CYS A 397 15.54 23.90 12.48
CA CYS A 397 14.36 23.04 12.38
C CYS A 397 13.12 23.80 11.91
N GLU A 398 12.90 25.03 12.39
CA GLU A 398 11.82 25.89 11.91
C GLU A 398 12.00 26.21 10.42
N HIS A 399 13.22 26.55 10.00
CA HIS A 399 13.50 26.83 8.60
C HIS A 399 13.30 25.60 7.70
N MET A 400 13.78 24.42 8.12
CA MET A 400 13.56 23.16 7.40
C MET A 400 12.08 22.82 7.27
N ASN A 401 11.29 23.04 8.32
CA ASN A 401 9.84 22.86 8.27
C ASN A 401 9.22 23.83 7.24
N ARG A 402 9.60 25.11 7.26
CA ARG A 402 9.11 26.11 6.30
C ARG A 402 9.44 25.72 4.85
N LEU A 403 10.68 25.30 4.59
CA LEU A 403 11.10 24.81 3.26
C LEU A 403 10.29 23.60 2.82
N THR A 404 10.07 22.65 3.74
CA THR A 404 9.26 21.46 3.47
C THR A 404 7.84 21.86 3.07
N GLN A 405 7.20 22.75 3.83
CA GLN A 405 5.84 23.19 3.51
C GLN A 405 5.79 23.95 2.18
N GLN A 406 6.70 24.90 1.97
CA GLN A 406 6.70 25.76 0.78
C GLN A 406 7.04 25.03 -0.52
N HIS A 407 7.98 24.08 -0.50
CA HIS A 407 8.46 23.41 -1.71
C HIS A 407 7.86 22.02 -1.93
N PHE A 408 7.63 21.23 -0.87
CA PHE A 408 7.15 19.86 -1.01
C PHE A 408 5.63 19.77 -0.83
N SER A 409 5.10 20.25 0.31
CA SER A 409 3.66 20.15 0.59
C SER A 409 2.81 20.89 -0.43
N THR A 410 3.22 22.09 -0.88
CA THR A 410 2.48 22.82 -1.93
C THR A 410 2.44 22.08 -3.27
N ARG A 411 3.41 21.20 -3.55
CA ARG A 411 3.48 20.42 -4.80
C ARG A 411 2.74 19.10 -4.67
N LEU A 412 2.82 18.45 -3.51
CA LEU A 412 2.00 17.28 -3.17
C LEU A 412 0.50 17.62 -3.21
N ALA A 413 0.12 18.83 -2.76
CA ALA A 413 -1.25 19.32 -2.83
C ALA A 413 -1.78 19.51 -4.27
N ARG A 414 -0.91 19.51 -5.30
CA ARG A 414 -1.33 19.57 -6.71
C ARG A 414 -1.74 18.22 -7.27
N ILE A 415 -1.46 17.13 -6.55
CA ILE A 415 -1.91 15.79 -6.95
C ILE A 415 -3.44 15.78 -6.83
N PRO A 416 -4.16 15.50 -7.93
CA PRO A 416 -5.61 15.57 -7.92
C PRO A 416 -6.20 14.48 -7.01
N ARG A 417 -7.27 14.82 -6.28
CA ARG A 417 -8.02 13.86 -5.46
C ARG A 417 -8.77 12.83 -6.30
N SER A 418 -9.18 13.20 -7.51
CA SER A 418 -9.82 12.30 -8.46
C SER A 418 -9.32 12.56 -9.87
N LEU A 419 -9.28 11.50 -10.68
CA LEU A 419 -8.91 11.55 -12.09
C LEU A 419 -10.09 11.11 -12.94
N SER A 420 -10.40 11.84 -14.01
CA SER A 420 -11.46 11.40 -14.93
C SER A 420 -10.98 10.28 -15.85
N ALA A 421 -11.89 9.39 -16.24
CA ALA A 421 -11.59 8.31 -17.18
C ALA A 421 -11.11 8.85 -18.54
N LYS A 422 -11.61 10.03 -18.94
CA LYS A 422 -11.13 10.76 -20.12
C LYS A 422 -9.66 11.13 -19.99
N GLU A 423 -9.26 11.78 -18.90
CA GLU A 423 -7.85 12.17 -18.68
C GLU A 423 -6.94 10.94 -18.64
N LEU A 424 -7.39 9.85 -18.00
CA LEU A 424 -6.64 8.59 -17.99
C LEU A 424 -6.44 8.04 -19.41
N LEU A 425 -7.49 8.04 -20.24
CA LEU A 425 -7.41 7.57 -21.62
C LEU A 425 -6.46 8.44 -22.46
N GLU A 426 -6.51 9.76 -22.28
CA GLU A 426 -5.62 10.70 -22.96
C GLU A 426 -4.15 10.55 -22.55
N ILE A 427 -3.89 10.20 -21.28
CA ILE A 427 -2.53 9.88 -20.78
C ILE A 427 -1.99 8.61 -21.45
N ILE A 428 -2.84 7.60 -21.65
CA ILE A 428 -2.43 6.30 -22.22
C ILE A 428 -2.23 6.39 -23.74
N ILE A 429 -3.12 7.06 -24.47
CA ILE A 429 -3.16 7.07 -25.95
C ILE A 429 -2.45 8.32 -26.54
N SER A 430 -1.19 8.56 -26.16
CA SER A 430 -0.42 9.65 -26.79
C SER A 430 0.35 9.16 -28.01
N ASN A 431 0.00 9.66 -29.20
CA ASN A 431 0.89 9.57 -30.36
C ASN A 431 1.94 10.69 -30.30
N ASN A 432 3.21 10.32 -30.36
CA ASN A 432 4.26 11.22 -30.79
C ASN A 432 4.03 11.52 -32.28
N VAL A 433 3.29 12.58 -32.58
CA VAL A 433 3.47 13.26 -33.86
C VAL A 433 4.92 13.72 -33.87
N LYS A 434 5.72 13.20 -34.81
CA LYS A 434 7.07 13.68 -35.08
C LYS A 434 7.00 15.20 -35.34
N LYS A 435 7.26 16.00 -34.32
CA LYS A 435 7.76 17.36 -34.48
C LYS A 435 9.24 17.30 -34.15
N ASN A 436 10.06 17.48 -35.19
CA ASN A 436 11.49 17.71 -35.05
C ASN A 436 11.70 18.89 -34.09
N SER A 437 12.14 18.60 -32.87
CA SER A 437 12.78 19.59 -32.03
C SER A 437 13.90 18.89 -31.27
N THR A 438 15.10 19.12 -31.76
CA THR A 438 16.35 18.93 -31.05
C THR A 438 16.31 19.83 -29.81
N SER A 439 16.22 19.24 -28.62
CA SER A 439 16.54 19.98 -27.39
C SER A 439 17.38 19.09 -26.48
N SER A 440 18.68 19.41 -26.49
CA SER A 440 19.71 18.90 -25.59
C SER A 440 19.25 18.91 -24.13
N ALA A 441 19.50 17.81 -23.42
CA ALA A 441 19.26 17.69 -22.00
C ALA A 441 20.35 18.45 -21.22
N THR A 442 20.03 19.66 -20.76
CA THR A 442 20.90 20.40 -19.82
C THR A 442 20.63 19.97 -18.38
N ASN A 443 21.69 19.48 -17.72
CA ASN A 443 21.71 19.08 -16.32
C ASN A 443 21.53 20.29 -15.37
N PHE A 444 20.74 20.12 -14.30
CA PHE A 444 20.42 21.17 -13.34
C PHE A 444 21.64 21.70 -12.55
N ALA A 445 22.70 20.89 -12.42
CA ALA A 445 23.97 21.31 -11.81
C ALA A 445 24.65 22.48 -12.55
N THR A 446 24.30 22.72 -13.82
CA THR A 446 24.87 23.81 -14.63
C THR A 446 24.02 25.09 -14.58
N LEU A 447 22.72 24.99 -14.32
CA LEU A 447 21.79 26.13 -14.27
C LEU A 447 21.98 27.04 -13.05
N VAL A 448 22.56 26.52 -11.97
CA VAL A 448 22.92 27.32 -10.79
C VAL A 448 24.31 27.97 -10.95
N ARG A 449 25.15 27.47 -11.86
CA ARG A 449 26.47 28.05 -12.20
C ARG A 449 26.44 29.06 -13.36
N GLN A 450 25.45 28.99 -14.25
CA GLN A 450 25.38 29.80 -15.47
C GLN A 450 24.66 31.17 -15.33
N LYS A 451 24.44 31.67 -14.12
CA LYS A 451 23.95 33.05 -13.90
C LYS A 451 25.04 34.05 -13.52
N ARG A 452 26.29 33.81 -13.95
CA ARG A 452 27.43 34.70 -13.62
C ARG A 452 28.39 35.06 -14.75
N ALA A 453 28.09 34.74 -16.01
CA ALA A 453 28.95 35.20 -17.11
C ALA A 453 28.15 35.34 -18.41
N SER A 454 27.85 36.57 -18.81
CA SER A 454 27.87 37.04 -20.22
C SER A 454 27.31 38.47 -20.31
N THR A 455 28.23 39.43 -20.22
CA THR A 455 28.21 40.67 -21.00
C THR A 455 28.94 40.41 -22.34
N THR A 456 28.66 41.25 -23.35
CA THR A 456 29.25 41.38 -24.72
C THR A 456 28.83 40.30 -25.73
N SER A 457 27.92 40.57 -26.67
CA SER A 457 28.04 41.23 -27.99
C SER A 457 28.80 40.41 -29.05
N ASP A 458 28.09 39.99 -30.11
CA ASP A 458 28.33 40.36 -31.52
C ASP A 458 27.67 39.37 -32.49
N ASP A 459 27.05 39.97 -33.53
CA ASP A 459 26.44 39.36 -34.71
C ASP A 459 27.48 38.66 -35.60
N TYR A 460 27.15 37.51 -36.23
CA TYR A 460 27.57 37.18 -37.62
C TYR A 460 26.99 35.82 -38.16
N TYR A 461 26.25 35.91 -39.26
CA TYR A 461 25.95 34.95 -40.36
C TYR A 461 25.11 33.65 -40.22
N ASP A 462 23.95 33.73 -40.89
CA ASP A 462 23.25 32.86 -41.85
C ASP A 462 23.87 31.54 -42.40
N ASP A 463 22.95 30.57 -42.52
CA ASP A 463 22.62 29.68 -43.65
C ASP A 463 23.69 29.11 -44.60
N ILE A 464 23.57 27.81 -44.89
CA ILE A 464 23.51 27.24 -46.27
C ILE A 464 22.94 25.81 -46.26
N GLU A 465 22.05 25.58 -47.22
CA GLU A 465 21.31 24.38 -47.63
C GLU A 465 22.12 23.27 -48.35
N LYS A 466 21.52 22.05 -48.38
CA LYS A 466 21.50 21.04 -49.50
C LYS A 466 22.85 20.37 -49.88
N ALA A 467 22.96 19.17 -50.44
CA ALA A 467 22.10 18.05 -50.88
C ALA A 467 23.04 16.80 -50.97
N GLU A 468 22.55 15.57 -50.84
CA GLU A 468 22.50 14.50 -51.86
C GLU A 468 22.69 13.14 -51.11
N GLY A 469 22.19 11.97 -51.49
CA GLY A 469 21.49 11.51 -52.69
C GLY A 469 20.75 10.17 -52.45
N LYS A 470 20.03 9.71 -53.48
CA LYS A 470 19.23 8.46 -53.51
C LYS A 470 19.97 7.34 -54.24
N PRO A 471 19.72 6.07 -53.85
CA PRO A 471 19.20 5.05 -54.79
C PRO A 471 18.08 4.20 -54.10
N ALA A 472 17.30 3.28 -54.65
CA ALA A 472 16.83 2.81 -55.96
C ALA A 472 15.53 1.99 -55.67
N LYS A 473 14.57 1.89 -56.61
CA LYS A 473 13.26 1.22 -56.39
C LYS A 473 13.30 -0.30 -56.63
N PRO A 474 12.57 -1.12 -55.83
CA PRO A 474 12.09 -2.44 -56.24
C PRO A 474 10.60 -2.45 -56.66
N ILE A 475 10.28 -3.42 -57.50
CA ILE A 475 9.03 -3.74 -58.23
C ILE A 475 7.89 -4.19 -57.27
N PRO A 476 6.59 -4.04 -57.62
CA PRO A 476 5.52 -4.02 -56.65
C PRO A 476 5.10 -5.43 -56.20
N ASN A 477 5.20 -5.68 -54.90
CA ASN A 477 4.48 -6.77 -54.25
C ASN A 477 3.07 -6.30 -53.86
N VAL A 478 2.11 -7.17 -54.12
CA VAL A 478 0.66 -7.07 -53.86
C VAL A 478 0.36 -6.26 -52.59
N ASN A 479 -0.28 -5.10 -52.78
CA ASN A 479 -0.75 -4.23 -51.71
C ASN A 479 -1.93 -4.87 -50.97
N ILE A 480 -1.65 -5.64 -49.92
CA ILE A 480 -2.55 -5.62 -48.77
C ILE A 480 -2.29 -4.27 -48.12
N ARG A 481 -3.23 -3.32 -48.28
CA ARG A 481 -3.15 -2.01 -47.61
C ARG A 481 -2.96 -2.27 -46.12
N LYS A 482 -1.76 -1.99 -45.59
CA LYS A 482 -1.54 -1.88 -44.15
C LYS A 482 -2.48 -0.79 -43.65
N ILE A 483 -3.51 -1.19 -42.91
CA ILE A 483 -4.45 -0.27 -42.27
C ILE A 483 -3.70 0.32 -41.08
N SER A 484 -3.09 1.49 -41.27
CA SER A 484 -2.54 2.28 -40.16
C SER A 484 -3.69 3.09 -39.56
N LEU A 485 -4.12 2.70 -38.35
CA LEU A 485 -5.21 3.36 -37.63
C LEU A 485 -4.70 4.67 -37.02
N SER A 486 -5.40 5.78 -37.29
CA SER A 486 -5.09 7.08 -36.69
C SER A 486 -5.69 7.21 -35.29
N ARG A 487 -5.20 8.18 -34.51
CA ARG A 487 -5.74 8.53 -33.18
C ARG A 487 -7.24 8.82 -33.24
N GLU A 488 -7.72 9.43 -34.33
CA GLU A 488 -9.12 9.79 -34.53
C GLU A 488 -10.00 8.55 -34.71
N ASP A 489 -9.51 7.54 -35.43
CA ASP A 489 -10.26 6.30 -35.67
C ASP A 489 -10.51 5.50 -34.39
N VAL A 490 -9.50 5.36 -33.52
CA VAL A 490 -9.64 4.65 -32.23
C VAL A 490 -10.49 5.42 -31.23
N ILE A 491 -10.38 6.75 -31.24
CA ILE A 491 -11.11 7.63 -30.33
C ILE A 491 -12.59 7.73 -30.70
N ASN A 492 -12.93 7.69 -31.98
CA ASN A 492 -14.31 7.73 -32.47
C ASN A 492 -15.15 6.51 -32.06
N PHE A 493 -14.50 5.40 -31.64
CA PHE A 493 -15.19 4.25 -31.09
C PHE A 493 -15.80 4.49 -29.69
N PHE A 494 -15.31 5.48 -28.94
CA PHE A 494 -15.80 5.79 -27.60
C PHE A 494 -16.46 7.17 -27.57
N ASN A 495 -17.56 7.30 -26.82
CA ASN A 495 -18.11 8.62 -26.53
C ASN A 495 -17.27 9.31 -25.44
N ILE A 496 -16.21 10.01 -25.85
CA ILE A 496 -15.22 10.66 -24.97
C ILE A 496 -15.87 11.63 -23.99
N GLU A 497 -16.93 12.33 -24.40
CA GLU A 497 -17.58 13.32 -23.54
C GLU A 497 -18.19 12.65 -22.31
N ARG A 498 -18.79 11.47 -22.47
CA ARG A 498 -19.39 10.72 -21.35
C ARG A 498 -18.34 10.17 -20.38
N LEU A 499 -17.13 9.86 -20.86
CA LEU A 499 -16.00 9.43 -20.03
C LEU A 499 -15.50 10.52 -19.07
N SER A 500 -15.78 11.80 -19.34
CA SER A 500 -15.40 12.91 -18.44
C SER A 500 -16.14 12.88 -17.10
N HIS A 501 -17.31 12.22 -17.04
CA HIS A 501 -18.14 12.14 -15.85
C HIS A 501 -17.82 10.94 -14.95
N ILE A 502 -16.95 10.05 -15.40
CA ILE A 502 -16.50 8.89 -14.64
C ILE A 502 -15.20 9.27 -13.94
N LEU A 503 -15.21 9.24 -12.61
CA LEU A 503 -14.13 9.70 -11.76
C LEU A 503 -13.55 8.52 -10.97
N ILE A 504 -12.23 8.46 -10.91
CA ILE A 504 -11.47 7.50 -10.11
C ILE A 504 -11.00 8.23 -8.86
N ASP A 505 -11.37 7.71 -7.69
CA ASP A 505 -10.96 8.22 -6.39
C ASP A 505 -9.49 7.87 -6.10
N LEU A 506 -8.67 8.90 -5.94
CA LEU A 506 -7.24 8.80 -5.62
C LEU A 506 -6.94 9.15 -4.16
N THR A 507 -7.94 9.09 -3.28
CA THR A 507 -7.74 9.31 -1.84
C THR A 507 -6.71 8.37 -1.24
N LEU A 508 -5.81 8.94 -0.44
CA LEU A 508 -4.79 8.20 0.31
C LEU A 508 -5.44 7.48 1.50
N LEU A 509 -5.23 6.16 1.57
CA LEU A 509 -5.75 5.30 2.63
C LEU A 509 -4.67 4.86 3.62
N ASP A 510 -3.55 4.35 3.11
CA ASP A 510 -2.43 3.87 3.94
C ASP A 510 -1.07 4.28 3.33
N ALA A 511 -0.05 4.25 4.19
CA ALA A 511 1.34 4.38 3.80
C ALA A 511 2.17 3.34 4.57
N ALA A 512 3.18 2.78 3.92
CA ALA A 512 4.11 1.83 4.51
C ALA A 512 5.53 2.07 3.99
N SER A 513 6.50 2.20 4.89
CA SER A 513 7.91 2.44 4.56
C SER A 513 8.78 1.25 4.94
N THR A 514 9.76 0.90 4.11
CA THR A 514 10.94 0.13 4.55
C THR A 514 12.16 1.05 4.60
N SER A 515 13.37 0.50 4.74
CA SER A 515 14.63 1.24 4.62
C SER A 515 14.99 1.60 3.17
N SER A 516 14.30 1.05 2.16
CA SER A 516 14.67 1.23 0.74
C SER A 516 13.52 1.60 -0.18
N ASP A 517 12.29 1.37 0.25
CA ASP A 517 11.10 1.69 -0.51
C ASP A 517 10.03 2.35 0.37
N PHE A 518 9.10 3.01 -0.28
CA PHE A 518 7.95 3.62 0.35
C PHE A 518 6.71 3.31 -0.49
N SER A 519 5.68 2.79 0.15
CA SER A 519 4.47 2.33 -0.50
C SER A 519 3.25 3.08 0.00
N LEU A 520 2.32 3.34 -0.90
CA LEU A 520 1.11 4.12 -0.68
C LEU A 520 -0.08 3.33 -1.18
N GLY A 521 -1.08 3.15 -0.33
CA GLY A 521 -2.38 2.58 -0.69
C GLY A 521 -3.37 3.68 -1.03
N ILE A 522 -3.92 3.60 -2.22
CA ILE A 522 -4.90 4.53 -2.78
C ILE A 522 -6.24 3.81 -2.91
N SER A 523 -7.34 4.52 -2.67
CA SER A 523 -8.69 3.96 -2.74
C SER A 523 -8.97 3.26 -4.07
N GLY A 524 -8.84 3.97 -5.19
CA GLY A 524 -9.11 3.44 -6.53
C GLY A 524 -10.58 3.13 -6.80
N ASN A 525 -11.51 3.62 -5.97
CA ASN A 525 -12.94 3.50 -6.18
C ASN A 525 -13.37 4.30 -7.41
N VAL A 526 -14.30 3.77 -8.21
CA VAL A 526 -14.82 4.48 -9.39
C VAL A 526 -16.27 4.88 -9.16
N PHE A 527 -16.56 6.16 -9.36
CA PHE A 527 -17.89 6.73 -9.26
C PHE A 527 -18.22 7.59 -10.48
N SER A 528 -19.50 7.91 -10.66
CA SER A 528 -19.99 8.73 -11.75
C SER A 528 -20.62 9.99 -11.18
N SER A 529 -20.34 11.15 -11.77
CA SER A 529 -20.96 12.42 -11.36
C SER A 529 -22.45 12.48 -11.75
N ARG A 530 -22.89 11.67 -12.71
CA ARG A 530 -24.25 11.70 -13.28
C ARG A 530 -25.17 10.61 -12.74
N SER A 531 -24.64 9.55 -12.15
CA SER A 531 -25.44 8.39 -11.71
C SER A 531 -25.07 7.97 -10.29
N GLN A 532 -26.08 7.91 -9.41
CA GLN A 532 -25.91 7.36 -8.07
C GLN A 532 -25.88 5.82 -8.11
N GLY A 533 -24.97 5.23 -7.32
CA GLY A 533 -24.82 3.79 -7.15
C GLY A 533 -23.36 3.35 -7.20
N SER A 534 -22.95 2.67 -6.13
CA SER A 534 -21.63 2.05 -6.04
C SER A 534 -21.54 0.83 -6.95
N SER A 535 -20.30 0.54 -7.35
CA SER A 535 -19.96 -0.71 -8.02
C SER A 535 -20.36 -1.92 -7.14
N PRO A 536 -20.93 -3.00 -7.71
CA PRO A 536 -21.25 -4.23 -6.97
C PRO A 536 -19.99 -5.05 -6.63
N TYR A 537 -18.85 -4.73 -7.24
CA TYR A 537 -17.59 -5.38 -6.92
C TYR A 537 -17.14 -5.00 -5.50
N VAL A 538 -16.38 -5.89 -4.88
CA VAL A 538 -15.82 -5.67 -3.55
C VAL A 538 -14.33 -5.37 -3.68
N ALA A 539 -13.87 -4.33 -2.99
CA ALA A 539 -12.45 -3.98 -2.98
C ALA A 539 -11.61 -5.17 -2.47
N PRO A 540 -10.44 -5.43 -3.08
CA PRO A 540 -9.63 -6.60 -2.78
C PRO A 540 -9.00 -6.50 -1.39
N TYR A 541 -8.58 -7.64 -0.84
CA TYR A 541 -7.68 -7.59 0.32
C TYR A 541 -6.36 -6.91 -0.06
N PRO A 542 -5.67 -6.28 0.91
CA PRO A 542 -4.42 -5.58 0.63
C PRO A 542 -3.40 -6.49 -0.07
N PHE A 543 -3.08 -6.18 -1.32
CA PHE A 543 -2.06 -6.88 -2.09
C PHE A 543 -0.67 -6.31 -1.78
N ARG A 544 0.33 -7.19 -1.78
CA ARG A 544 1.75 -6.82 -1.67
C ARG A 544 2.34 -6.80 -3.07
N ILE A 545 3.11 -5.76 -3.37
CA ILE A 545 3.84 -5.67 -4.63
C ILE A 545 4.98 -6.69 -4.57
N PRO A 546 5.07 -7.64 -5.52
CA PRO A 546 6.18 -8.59 -5.57
C PRO A 546 7.52 -7.85 -5.53
N GLN A 547 8.53 -8.42 -4.86
CA GLN A 547 9.86 -7.83 -4.91
C GLN A 547 10.47 -8.12 -6.28
N ASN A 548 10.72 -7.08 -7.07
CA ASN A 548 11.31 -7.19 -8.40
C ASN A 548 12.84 -7.02 -8.33
N THR A 549 13.56 -7.72 -9.21
CA THR A 549 15.00 -7.54 -9.44
C THR A 549 15.30 -6.27 -10.23
N ASN A 550 14.44 -5.90 -11.19
CA ASN A 550 14.49 -4.63 -11.91
C ASN A 550 13.72 -3.55 -11.15
N ARG A 551 14.40 -2.91 -10.19
CA ARG A 551 13.83 -1.80 -9.38
C ARG A 551 13.72 -0.52 -10.21
N ARG A 552 12.69 -0.42 -11.05
CA ARG A 552 12.27 0.85 -11.68
C ARG A 552 11.92 1.88 -10.61
N MET A 553 11.97 3.17 -10.94
CA MET A 553 11.75 4.22 -9.93
C MET A 553 10.37 4.10 -9.25
N VAL A 554 9.32 3.90 -10.03
CA VAL A 554 7.93 3.84 -9.57
C VAL A 554 7.27 2.57 -10.05
N GLU A 555 6.49 1.95 -9.17
CA GLU A 555 5.67 0.79 -9.47
C GLU A 555 4.24 1.04 -9.03
N VAL A 556 3.28 0.83 -9.92
CA VAL A 556 1.85 1.04 -9.68
C VAL A 556 1.12 -0.26 -9.96
N ILE A 557 0.45 -0.79 -8.95
CA ILE A 557 -0.49 -1.90 -9.12
C ILE A 557 -1.90 -1.34 -9.16
N VAL A 558 -2.64 -1.70 -10.20
CA VAL A 558 -4.07 -1.43 -10.37
C VAL A 558 -4.82 -2.75 -10.27
N SER A 559 -5.68 -2.89 -9.28
CA SER A 559 -6.45 -4.12 -9.11
C SER A 559 -7.52 -4.30 -10.18
N GLN A 560 -7.88 -5.56 -10.43
CA GLN A 560 -9.02 -5.94 -11.25
C GLN A 560 -10.34 -5.30 -10.78
N TYR A 561 -10.47 -5.02 -9.47
CA TYR A 561 -11.62 -4.30 -8.91
C TYR A 561 -11.78 -2.91 -9.52
N SER A 562 -10.71 -2.13 -9.65
CA SER A 562 -10.77 -0.77 -10.21
C SER A 562 -11.17 -0.80 -11.68
N LEU A 563 -10.63 -1.76 -12.44
CA LEU A 563 -10.95 -1.96 -13.86
C LEU A 563 -12.42 -2.35 -14.07
N ASN A 564 -12.91 -3.32 -13.30
CA ASN A 564 -14.30 -3.76 -13.38
C ASN A 564 -15.28 -2.68 -12.92
N SER A 565 -14.92 -1.91 -11.89
CA SER A 565 -15.72 -0.77 -11.43
C SER A 565 -15.75 0.35 -12.48
N LEU A 566 -14.66 0.57 -13.21
CA LEU A 566 -14.61 1.49 -14.34
C LEU A 566 -15.57 1.07 -15.46
N LEU A 567 -15.52 -0.20 -15.87
CA LEU A 567 -16.40 -0.73 -16.92
C LEU A 567 -17.87 -0.74 -16.48
N PHE A 568 -18.15 -0.99 -15.22
CA PHE A 568 -19.49 -0.86 -14.64
C PHE A 568 -20.05 0.55 -14.77
N GLN A 569 -19.28 1.57 -14.39
CA GLN A 569 -19.71 2.96 -14.54
C GLN A 569 -19.78 3.38 -16.02
N ALA A 570 -18.87 2.89 -16.86
CA ALA A 570 -18.90 3.14 -18.31
C ALA A 570 -20.16 2.56 -18.98
N HIS A 571 -20.60 1.38 -18.55
CA HIS A 571 -21.87 0.78 -18.99
C HIS A 571 -23.07 1.61 -18.53
N ARG A 572 -23.16 1.95 -17.23
CA ARG A 572 -24.30 2.73 -16.69
C ARG A 572 -24.41 4.13 -17.30
N THR A 573 -23.29 4.74 -17.65
CA THR A 573 -23.25 6.07 -18.30
C THR A 573 -23.46 6.00 -19.81
N ASN A 574 -23.70 4.82 -20.39
CA ASN A 574 -23.81 4.61 -21.84
C ASN A 574 -22.56 5.12 -22.60
N SER A 575 -21.37 4.94 -22.02
CA SER A 575 -20.09 5.30 -22.65
C SER A 575 -19.54 4.18 -23.55
N LEU A 576 -20.04 2.95 -23.38
CA LEU A 576 -19.69 1.76 -24.17
C LEU A 576 -20.68 1.54 -25.32
N ILE A 577 -20.78 2.51 -26.21
CA ILE A 577 -21.57 2.43 -27.44
C ILE A 577 -20.62 2.64 -28.61
N PHE A 578 -20.52 1.64 -29.48
CA PHE A 578 -19.65 1.67 -30.64
C PHE A 578 -20.51 1.83 -31.90
N HIS A 579 -20.18 2.84 -32.71
CA HIS A 579 -20.81 3.07 -34.00
C HIS A 579 -19.90 2.55 -35.10
N VAL A 580 -20.45 1.69 -35.96
CA VAL A 580 -19.76 1.12 -37.12
C VAL A 580 -20.59 1.46 -38.35
N ASP A 581 -20.01 2.26 -39.22
CA ASP A 581 -20.63 2.75 -40.45
C ASP A 581 -19.81 2.34 -41.68
N SER A 582 -20.22 2.79 -42.87
CA SER A 582 -19.50 2.48 -44.11
C SER A 582 -18.11 3.11 -44.20
N LYS A 583 -17.79 4.09 -43.34
CA LYS A 583 -16.49 4.78 -43.27
C LYS A 583 -15.52 4.07 -42.34
N THR A 584 -16.00 3.16 -41.49
CA THR A 584 -15.18 2.46 -40.51
C THR A 584 -14.14 1.57 -41.21
N PRO A 585 -12.83 1.78 -41.00
CA PRO A 585 -11.80 1.06 -41.74
C PRO A 585 -11.83 -0.45 -41.47
N GLY A 586 -11.72 -1.24 -42.54
CA GLY A 586 -11.68 -2.71 -42.50
C GLY A 586 -13.04 -3.40 -42.33
N ILE A 587 -14.01 -2.79 -41.64
CA ILE A 587 -15.33 -3.41 -41.37
C ILE A 587 -16.45 -2.76 -42.19
N GLY A 588 -16.35 -1.46 -42.52
CA GLY A 588 -17.41 -0.71 -43.19
C GLY A 588 -17.77 -1.22 -44.59
N SER A 589 -16.81 -1.80 -45.32
CA SER A 589 -17.07 -2.41 -46.63
C SER A 589 -17.96 -3.65 -46.56
N LEU A 590 -17.98 -4.35 -45.42
CA LEU A 590 -18.78 -5.55 -45.21
C LEU A 590 -20.27 -5.25 -45.02
N LEU A 591 -20.63 -4.00 -44.68
CA LEU A 591 -22.00 -3.58 -44.36
C LEU A 591 -22.87 -3.25 -45.59
N LYS A 592 -22.43 -3.58 -46.81
CA LYS A 592 -23.25 -3.44 -48.02
C LYS A 592 -24.29 -4.56 -48.11
N THR A 593 -25.52 -4.24 -48.50
CA THR A 593 -26.59 -5.25 -48.67
C THR A 593 -26.59 -5.91 -50.06
N SER A 594 -25.70 -5.50 -50.96
CA SER A 594 -25.57 -6.07 -52.30
C SER A 594 -24.11 -6.00 -52.76
N CYS A 595 -23.57 -7.15 -53.16
CA CYS A 595 -22.21 -7.33 -53.65
C CYS A 595 -22.13 -7.48 -55.17
N THR A 596 -20.98 -7.05 -55.72
CA THR A 596 -20.44 -7.48 -57.02
C THR A 596 -19.55 -8.72 -56.84
N LEU A 597 -19.23 -9.44 -57.93
CA LEU A 597 -18.46 -10.70 -57.90
C LEU A 597 -17.11 -10.63 -57.13
N ASP A 598 -16.47 -9.46 -57.10
CA ASP A 598 -15.15 -9.27 -56.50
C ASP A 598 -15.17 -8.68 -55.07
N GLU A 599 -16.35 -8.42 -54.49
CA GLU A 599 -16.50 -7.81 -53.17
C GLU A 599 -17.12 -8.79 -52.16
N VAL A 600 -16.69 -8.70 -50.90
CA VAL A 600 -17.28 -9.44 -49.77
C VAL A 600 -18.23 -8.54 -49.00
N CYS A 601 -19.47 -8.96 -48.80
CA CYS A 601 -20.46 -8.19 -48.04
C CYS A 601 -21.50 -9.07 -47.33
N ILE A 602 -22.33 -8.44 -46.50
CA ILE A 602 -23.27 -9.13 -45.62
C ILE A 602 -24.30 -9.97 -46.38
N SER A 603 -24.56 -9.69 -47.66
CA SER A 603 -25.50 -10.48 -48.47
C SER A 603 -25.00 -11.87 -48.83
N ASP A 604 -23.69 -12.11 -48.78
CA ASP A 604 -23.10 -13.42 -49.08
C ASP A 604 -23.45 -14.42 -47.96
N GLU A 605 -23.51 -13.93 -46.72
CA GLU A 605 -23.90 -14.71 -45.54
C GLU A 605 -25.41 -14.65 -45.27
N ILE A 606 -26.07 -13.55 -45.67
CA ILE A 606 -27.50 -13.33 -45.43
C ILE A 606 -28.20 -12.95 -46.75
N PRO A 607 -28.56 -13.92 -47.60
CA PRO A 607 -29.19 -13.64 -48.89
C PRO A 607 -30.52 -12.86 -48.76
N LYS A 608 -31.27 -13.09 -47.66
CA LYS A 608 -32.55 -12.40 -47.37
C LYS A 608 -32.41 -10.89 -47.26
N ILE A 609 -31.21 -10.37 -46.97
CA ILE A 609 -31.02 -8.91 -46.82
C ILE A 609 -30.97 -8.19 -48.16
N LYS A 610 -30.47 -8.88 -49.19
CA LYS A 610 -30.38 -8.37 -50.57
C LYS A 610 -31.77 -8.22 -51.18
N THR A 611 -32.67 -9.15 -50.89
CA THR A 611 -34.06 -9.11 -51.37
C THR A 611 -34.89 -8.09 -50.61
N ALA A 612 -34.72 -7.97 -49.28
CA ALA A 612 -35.45 -7.02 -48.47
C ALA A 612 -34.99 -5.56 -48.68
N TYR A 613 -33.69 -5.33 -48.85
CA TYR A 613 -33.09 -3.99 -48.95
C TYR A 613 -32.01 -3.93 -50.05
N PRO A 614 -32.39 -3.92 -51.33
CA PRO A 614 -31.42 -3.95 -52.44
C PRO A 614 -30.57 -2.68 -52.54
N ASN A 615 -29.27 -2.82 -52.83
CA ASN A 615 -28.31 -1.71 -53.06
C ASN A 615 -28.29 -0.64 -51.95
N ARG A 616 -28.45 -1.07 -50.69
CA ARG A 616 -28.35 -0.21 -49.51
C ARG A 616 -27.08 -0.52 -48.72
N ARG A 617 -26.83 0.30 -47.70
CA ARG A 617 -25.78 0.10 -46.72
C ARG A 617 -26.38 0.06 -45.33
N LEU A 618 -25.75 -0.70 -44.45
CA LEU A 618 -26.14 -0.79 -43.06
C LEU A 618 -25.21 0.04 -42.19
N GLU A 619 -25.78 0.61 -41.14
CA GLU A 619 -25.05 1.12 -39.99
C GLU A 619 -25.29 0.14 -38.82
N LEU A 620 -24.25 -0.14 -38.05
CA LEU A 620 -24.29 -1.02 -36.91
C LEU A 620 -23.97 -0.23 -35.64
N ILE A 621 -24.85 -0.33 -34.64
CA ILE A 621 -24.63 0.21 -33.30
C ILE A 621 -24.48 -0.96 -32.32
N ILE A 622 -23.31 -1.07 -31.71
CA ILE A 622 -23.00 -2.09 -30.71
C ILE A 622 -23.18 -1.48 -29.32
N ARG A 623 -24.02 -2.11 -28.49
CA ARG A 623 -24.28 -1.67 -27.12
C ARG A 623 -24.06 -2.83 -26.15
N SER A 624 -23.44 -2.55 -25.00
CA SER A 624 -23.38 -3.52 -23.91
C SER A 624 -24.77 -3.72 -23.28
N ALA A 625 -25.16 -4.97 -23.08
CA ALA A 625 -26.42 -5.35 -22.41
C ALA A 625 -26.22 -5.51 -20.89
N ALA A 626 -25.00 -5.87 -20.48
CA ALA A 626 -24.55 -5.90 -19.10
C ALA A 626 -23.12 -5.30 -19.02
N PRO A 627 -22.68 -4.87 -17.83
CA PRO A 627 -21.30 -4.42 -17.60
C PRO A 627 -20.27 -5.47 -18.06
N PRO A 628 -19.31 -5.11 -18.94
CA PRO A 628 -18.22 -6.01 -19.29
C PRO A 628 -17.35 -6.32 -18.07
N THR A 629 -16.81 -7.53 -18.03
CA THR A 629 -15.95 -7.97 -16.93
C THR A 629 -14.57 -8.31 -17.45
N VAL A 630 -13.57 -7.97 -16.64
CA VAL A 630 -12.16 -8.25 -16.83
C VAL A 630 -11.73 -9.22 -15.74
N THR A 631 -11.05 -10.28 -16.16
CA THR A 631 -10.31 -11.19 -15.29
C THR A 631 -8.84 -11.18 -15.70
N ILE A 632 -7.95 -11.02 -14.72
CA ILE A 632 -6.50 -11.02 -14.97
C ILE A 632 -5.91 -12.26 -14.32
N ASN A 633 -5.46 -13.17 -15.16
CA ASN A 633 -4.66 -14.32 -14.77
C ASN A 633 -3.21 -14.07 -15.21
N ASN A 634 -2.26 -14.86 -14.69
CA ASN A 634 -0.84 -14.71 -15.02
C ASN A 634 -0.65 -14.58 -16.54
N ASP A 635 -0.11 -13.44 -16.98
CA ASP A 635 0.17 -13.07 -18.37
C ASP A 635 -1.02 -12.92 -19.34
N VAL A 636 -2.25 -13.22 -18.91
CA VAL A 636 -3.45 -13.19 -19.77
C VAL A 636 -4.57 -12.39 -19.12
N MET A 637 -5.02 -11.33 -19.80
CA MET A 637 -6.21 -10.58 -19.44
C MET A 637 -7.39 -11.06 -20.29
N THR A 638 -8.45 -11.54 -19.66
CA THR A 638 -9.67 -11.98 -20.35
C THR A 638 -10.78 -10.95 -20.15
N VAL A 639 -11.41 -10.52 -21.23
CA VAL A 639 -12.53 -9.57 -21.25
C VAL A 639 -13.76 -10.32 -21.73
N SER A 640 -14.81 -10.33 -20.92
CA SER A 640 -16.11 -10.89 -21.28
C SER A 640 -17.12 -9.76 -21.48
N MET A 641 -17.82 -9.79 -22.61
CA MET A 641 -18.81 -8.78 -22.99
C MET A 641 -20.09 -9.45 -23.48
N ASN A 642 -21.21 -9.00 -22.91
CA ASN A 642 -22.56 -9.32 -23.39
C ASN A 642 -23.18 -8.05 -23.96
N GLY A 643 -23.70 -8.11 -25.18
CA GLY A 643 -24.18 -6.96 -25.91
C GLY A 643 -25.30 -7.25 -26.89
N ARG A 644 -25.73 -6.18 -27.56
CA ARG A 644 -26.65 -6.22 -28.69
C ARG A 644 -26.08 -5.41 -29.84
N CYS A 645 -26.06 -6.03 -31.01
CA CYS A 645 -25.77 -5.40 -32.28
C CYS A 645 -27.10 -4.95 -32.90
N ILE A 646 -27.27 -3.65 -33.12
CA ILE A 646 -28.50 -3.09 -33.70
C ILE A 646 -28.15 -2.59 -35.10
N PHE A 647 -28.82 -3.15 -36.10
CA PHE A 647 -28.61 -2.79 -37.50
C PHE A 647 -29.65 -1.77 -37.94
N PHE A 648 -29.18 -0.71 -38.59
CA PHE A 648 -29.98 0.34 -39.21
C PHE A 648 -29.63 0.44 -40.70
N LEU A 649 -30.54 0.98 -41.50
CA LEU A 649 -30.20 1.42 -42.85
C LEU A 649 -29.47 2.77 -42.78
N GLU A 650 -28.26 2.83 -43.33
CA GLU A 650 -27.40 4.01 -43.30
C GLU A 650 -28.11 5.23 -43.93
N GLY A 651 -28.05 6.38 -43.26
CA GLY A 651 -28.75 7.59 -43.68
C GLY A 651 -30.25 7.62 -43.37
N THR A 652 -30.79 6.59 -42.72
CA THR A 652 -32.19 6.52 -42.27
C THR A 652 -32.27 6.17 -40.79
N ARG A 653 -33.46 6.31 -40.18
CA ARG A 653 -33.75 5.81 -38.82
C ARG A 653 -34.42 4.43 -38.83
N GLN A 654 -34.45 3.75 -39.97
CA GLN A 654 -35.14 2.47 -40.10
C GLN A 654 -34.28 1.35 -39.51
N LYS A 655 -34.81 0.70 -38.46
CA LYS A 655 -34.19 -0.44 -37.79
C LYS A 655 -34.42 -1.71 -38.63
N VAL A 656 -33.33 -2.40 -38.97
CA VAL A 656 -33.33 -3.66 -39.74
C VAL A 656 -33.44 -4.87 -38.82
N GLY A 657 -32.79 -4.82 -37.66
CA GLY A 657 -32.92 -5.85 -36.64
C GLY A 657 -31.90 -5.76 -35.51
N VAL A 658 -31.99 -6.70 -34.56
CA VAL A 658 -31.15 -6.80 -33.37
C VAL A 658 -30.59 -8.22 -33.26
N VAL A 659 -29.28 -8.30 -33.08
CA VAL A 659 -28.57 -9.56 -32.83
C VAL A 659 -27.90 -9.46 -31.46
N PRO A 660 -28.43 -10.14 -30.43
CA PRO A 660 -27.77 -10.21 -29.13
C PRO A 660 -26.57 -11.17 -29.20
N PHE A 661 -25.47 -10.83 -28.50
CA PHE A 661 -24.23 -11.60 -28.55
C PHE A 661 -23.51 -11.68 -27.19
N ASN A 662 -22.74 -12.75 -27.02
CA ASN A 662 -21.71 -12.90 -26.00
C ASN A 662 -20.35 -13.06 -26.67
N THR A 663 -19.32 -12.41 -26.13
CA THR A 663 -17.96 -12.56 -26.62
C THR A 663 -16.96 -12.61 -25.48
N VAL A 664 -15.95 -13.46 -25.64
CA VAL A 664 -14.81 -13.58 -24.75
C VAL A 664 -13.55 -13.28 -25.55
N VAL A 665 -12.79 -12.29 -25.08
CA VAL A 665 -11.56 -11.81 -25.71
C VAL A 665 -10.40 -12.03 -24.74
N GLN A 666 -9.32 -12.63 -25.21
CA GLN A 666 -8.08 -12.73 -24.48
C GLN A 666 -7.07 -11.73 -25.01
N ILE A 667 -6.35 -11.09 -24.09
CA ILE A 667 -5.37 -10.06 -24.36
C ILE A 667 -4.09 -10.48 -23.64
N ASN A 668 -3.06 -10.78 -24.44
CA ASN A 668 -1.70 -10.96 -23.96
C ASN A 668 -0.94 -9.68 -24.21
N MET A 669 -0.33 -9.10 -23.19
CA MET A 669 0.41 -7.85 -23.31
C MET A 669 1.87 -8.06 -22.90
N LYS A 670 2.78 -7.46 -23.67
CA LYS A 670 4.21 -7.38 -23.36
C LYS A 670 4.71 -6.00 -23.74
N THR A 671 5.60 -5.46 -22.94
CA THR A 671 6.22 -4.17 -23.26
C THR A 671 7.60 -4.39 -23.87
N ILE A 672 7.81 -3.90 -25.09
CA ILE A 672 9.06 -4.05 -25.84
C ILE A 672 9.50 -2.66 -26.30
N GLY A 673 10.65 -2.17 -25.82
CA GLY A 673 11.21 -0.88 -26.22
C GLY A 673 10.32 0.33 -25.91
N GLY A 674 9.57 0.31 -24.80
CA GLY A 674 8.62 1.37 -24.42
C GLY A 674 7.31 1.39 -25.23
N LYS A 675 7.11 0.42 -26.12
CA LYS A 675 5.83 0.16 -26.78
C LYS A 675 5.10 -0.99 -26.09
N LEU A 676 3.84 -0.77 -25.74
CA LEU A 676 2.92 -1.81 -25.33
C LEU A 676 2.51 -2.60 -26.57
N THR A 677 3.10 -3.77 -26.73
CA THR A 677 2.73 -4.73 -27.78
C THR A 677 1.84 -5.80 -27.19
N GLY A 678 0.93 -6.36 -27.97
CA GLY A 678 0.06 -7.41 -27.46
C GLY A 678 -0.64 -8.17 -28.56
N THR A 679 -0.99 -9.42 -28.25
CA THR A 679 -1.86 -10.21 -29.09
C THR A 679 -3.25 -10.23 -28.46
N VAL A 680 -4.24 -9.86 -29.26
CA VAL A 680 -5.65 -9.94 -28.86
C VAL A 680 -6.26 -11.08 -29.65
N THR A 681 -6.88 -12.03 -28.95
CA THR A 681 -7.52 -13.20 -29.55
C THR A 681 -8.99 -13.24 -29.14
N ILE A 682 -9.89 -13.31 -30.11
CA ILE A 682 -11.32 -13.47 -29.86
C ILE A 682 -11.57 -14.97 -29.67
N GLN A 683 -11.69 -15.43 -28.43
CA GLN A 683 -11.92 -16.84 -28.12
C GLN A 683 -13.28 -17.31 -28.65
N SER A 684 -14.33 -16.57 -28.33
CA SER A 684 -15.69 -16.85 -28.79
C SER A 684 -16.44 -15.57 -29.14
N LEU A 685 -17.34 -15.71 -30.11
CA LEU A 685 -18.36 -14.73 -30.47
C LEU A 685 -19.60 -15.56 -30.77
N ASP A 686 -20.58 -15.52 -29.88
CA ASP A 686 -21.77 -16.35 -29.94
C ASP A 686 -23.02 -15.48 -29.98
N PHE A 687 -23.92 -15.77 -30.92
CA PHE A 687 -25.24 -15.14 -30.96
C PHE A 687 -26.18 -15.90 -30.02
N ILE A 688 -26.88 -15.16 -29.16
CA ILE A 688 -27.77 -15.74 -28.15
C ILE A 688 -29.23 -15.68 -28.60
N GLN A 689 -30.12 -16.39 -27.90
CA GLN A 689 -31.55 -16.39 -28.21
C GLN A 689 -32.17 -14.98 -28.14
N GLY A 690 -33.22 -14.75 -28.92
CA GLY A 690 -33.84 -13.42 -29.07
C GLY A 690 -33.29 -12.59 -30.23
N VAL A 691 -32.77 -13.26 -31.26
CA VAL A 691 -32.44 -12.64 -32.56
C VAL A 691 -33.73 -12.11 -33.19
N ASP A 692 -33.74 -10.82 -33.49
CA ASP A 692 -34.83 -10.13 -34.18
C ASP A 692 -34.25 -9.55 -35.48
N PHE A 693 -33.97 -10.40 -36.45
CA PHE A 693 -33.30 -10.00 -37.69
C PHE A 693 -33.90 -10.77 -38.87
N LEU A 694 -34.82 -10.15 -39.61
CA LEU A 694 -35.53 -10.73 -40.77
C LEU A 694 -36.15 -12.13 -40.51
N GLY A 695 -36.62 -12.38 -39.29
CA GLY A 695 -37.22 -13.66 -38.89
C GLY A 695 -36.24 -14.85 -38.89
N MET A 696 -34.94 -14.59 -38.83
CA MET A 696 -33.90 -15.63 -38.82
C MET A 696 -33.60 -16.14 -37.41
N THR A 697 -33.18 -17.40 -37.34
CA THR A 697 -32.73 -18.06 -36.11
C THR A 697 -31.24 -17.86 -35.88
N THR A 698 -30.74 -18.25 -34.69
CA THR A 698 -29.30 -18.17 -34.39
C THR A 698 -28.45 -19.05 -35.31
N SER A 699 -28.98 -20.21 -35.72
CA SER A 699 -28.30 -21.12 -36.66
C SER A 699 -28.22 -20.55 -38.08
N ASP A 700 -29.24 -19.80 -38.51
CA ASP A 700 -29.22 -19.17 -39.84
C ASP A 700 -28.14 -18.09 -39.94
N LEU A 701 -27.72 -17.52 -38.81
CA LEU A 701 -26.69 -16.47 -38.72
C LEU A 701 -25.29 -17.01 -38.40
N ASP A 702 -25.07 -18.32 -38.45
CA ASP A 702 -23.77 -18.92 -38.12
C ASP A 702 -22.66 -18.54 -39.11
N GLY A 703 -23.00 -18.37 -40.39
CA GLY A 703 -22.06 -17.87 -41.40
C GLY A 703 -21.60 -16.45 -41.06
N LEU A 704 -22.56 -15.54 -40.84
CA LEU A 704 -22.30 -14.18 -40.38
C LEU A 704 -21.44 -14.16 -39.11
N ARG A 705 -21.73 -15.03 -38.13
CA ARG A 705 -20.98 -15.13 -36.88
C ARG A 705 -19.50 -15.42 -37.12
N ARG A 706 -19.19 -16.42 -37.95
CA ARG A 706 -17.80 -16.81 -38.28
C ARG A 706 -17.07 -15.71 -39.04
N THR A 707 -17.72 -15.14 -40.05
CA THR A 707 -17.15 -14.07 -40.88
C THR A 707 -16.91 -12.80 -40.07
N THR A 708 -17.84 -12.45 -39.18
CA THR A 708 -17.68 -11.32 -38.24
C THR A 708 -16.53 -11.56 -37.26
N LYS A 709 -16.42 -12.77 -36.69
CA LYS A 709 -15.31 -13.13 -35.79
C LYS A 709 -13.97 -12.98 -36.51
N ALA A 710 -13.85 -13.47 -37.74
CA ALA A 710 -12.63 -13.37 -38.54
C ALA A 710 -12.29 -11.91 -38.89
N ALA A 711 -13.28 -11.11 -39.32
CA ALA A 711 -13.11 -9.70 -39.62
C ALA A 711 -12.66 -8.90 -38.40
N LEU A 712 -13.29 -9.11 -37.23
CA LEU A 712 -12.90 -8.48 -35.98
C LEU A 712 -11.50 -8.91 -35.54
N GLN A 713 -11.17 -10.20 -35.66
CA GLN A 713 -9.83 -10.69 -35.34
C GLN A 713 -8.76 -10.02 -36.20
N ASN A 714 -8.99 -9.89 -37.51
CA ASN A 714 -8.07 -9.22 -38.42
C ASN A 714 -7.95 -7.71 -38.13
N PHE A 715 -9.08 -7.05 -37.85
CA PHE A 715 -9.10 -5.63 -37.48
C PHE A 715 -8.28 -5.37 -36.22
N VAL A 716 -8.53 -6.14 -35.15
CA VAL A 716 -7.81 -5.95 -33.89
C VAL A 716 -6.33 -6.31 -34.03
N SER A 717 -6.00 -7.41 -34.72
CA SER A 717 -4.61 -7.77 -34.99
C SER A 717 -3.87 -6.68 -35.77
N SER A 718 -4.52 -6.03 -36.75
CA SER A 718 -3.95 -4.89 -37.46
C SER A 718 -3.79 -3.67 -36.55
N ALA A 719 -4.76 -3.41 -35.68
CA ALA A 719 -4.73 -2.31 -34.73
C ALA A 719 -3.63 -2.45 -33.68
N THR A 720 -3.31 -3.67 -33.25
CA THR A 720 -2.30 -3.94 -32.24
C THR A 720 -0.91 -4.24 -32.81
N ALA A 721 -0.77 -4.42 -34.13
CA ALA A 721 0.49 -4.77 -34.80
C ALA A 721 1.59 -3.70 -34.61
N ASP A 722 1.23 -2.42 -34.65
CA ASP A 722 2.20 -1.32 -34.52
C ASP A 722 2.61 -1.03 -33.05
N GLY A 723 1.86 -1.62 -32.10
CA GLY A 723 1.98 -1.40 -30.66
C GLY A 723 1.54 0.00 -30.24
N PHE A 724 1.10 0.15 -28.99
CA PHE A 724 0.76 1.45 -28.42
C PHE A 724 2.00 2.04 -27.75
N THR A 725 2.46 3.21 -28.19
CA THR A 725 3.50 3.94 -27.47
C THR A 725 2.93 4.42 -26.13
N LEU A 726 3.39 3.84 -25.03
CA LEU A 726 3.07 4.34 -23.70
C LEU A 726 3.68 5.74 -23.57
N SER A 727 2.84 6.75 -23.30
CA SER A 727 3.24 8.16 -23.35
C SER A 727 4.46 8.43 -22.48
N THR A 728 5.55 8.85 -23.11
CA THR A 728 6.75 9.35 -22.43
C THR A 728 6.69 10.85 -22.15
N ALA A 729 5.73 11.57 -22.73
CA ALA A 729 5.49 12.99 -22.49
C ALA A 729 4.19 13.46 -23.15
N SER A 730 3.07 13.35 -22.44
CA SER A 730 1.94 14.23 -22.73
C SER A 730 2.34 15.64 -22.26
N MET A 731 2.26 16.64 -23.13
CA MET A 731 2.56 18.04 -22.80
C MET A 731 1.65 18.61 -21.69
N HIS A 732 0.64 17.84 -21.27
CA HIS A 732 -0.36 18.20 -20.27
C HIS A 732 -0.43 17.22 -19.08
N SER A 733 0.25 16.06 -19.12
CA SER A 733 0.32 15.18 -17.97
C SER A 733 1.35 15.70 -16.96
N PRO A 734 1.02 15.76 -15.66
CA PRO A 734 1.96 16.20 -14.62
C PRO A 734 3.13 15.21 -14.46
N LEU A 735 2.93 13.93 -14.79
CA LEU A 735 3.91 12.86 -14.67
C LEU A 735 4.46 12.48 -16.04
N ARG A 736 5.78 12.58 -16.21
CA ARG A 736 6.50 12.05 -17.38
C ARG A 736 7.15 10.73 -17.01
N LEU A 737 6.71 9.66 -17.64
CA LEU A 737 7.21 8.31 -17.42
C LEU A 737 8.28 7.97 -18.46
N PHE A 738 9.40 7.41 -18.03
CA PHE A 738 10.47 6.90 -18.87
C PHE A 738 10.52 5.38 -18.76
N HIS A 739 10.79 4.71 -19.89
CA HIS A 739 10.83 3.24 -19.96
C HIS A 739 9.64 2.54 -19.28
N PRO A 740 8.39 2.95 -19.58
CA PRO A 740 7.24 2.31 -18.95
C PRO A 740 7.16 0.85 -19.38
N GLU A 741 6.86 -0.03 -18.44
CA GLU A 741 6.72 -1.47 -18.58
C GLU A 741 5.43 -1.91 -17.90
N VAL A 742 4.58 -2.61 -18.64
CA VAL A 742 3.32 -3.17 -18.12
C VAL A 742 3.42 -4.68 -18.11
N SER A 743 3.06 -5.27 -16.98
CA SER A 743 2.94 -6.72 -16.77
C SER A 743 1.63 -7.07 -16.06
N LEU A 744 1.20 -8.32 -16.20
CA LEU A 744 -0.04 -8.82 -15.63
C LEU A 744 0.27 -9.72 -14.43
N LEU A 745 -0.32 -9.39 -13.28
CA LEU A 745 -0.26 -10.15 -12.05
C LEU A 745 -1.61 -10.82 -11.78
N PRO A 746 -1.69 -11.85 -10.91
CA PRO A 746 -2.97 -12.41 -10.50
C PRO A 746 -3.90 -11.32 -9.96
N ASN A 747 -5.05 -11.13 -10.62
CA ASN A 747 -6.07 -10.13 -10.28
C ASN A 747 -5.60 -8.66 -10.33
N ALA A 748 -4.48 -8.34 -10.97
CA ALA A 748 -3.99 -6.96 -11.01
C ALA A 748 -3.08 -6.67 -12.22
N LEU A 749 -3.01 -5.41 -12.60
CA LEU A 749 -2.06 -4.90 -13.60
C LEU A 749 -0.93 -4.17 -12.89
N LEU A 750 0.32 -4.48 -13.24
CA LEU A 750 1.51 -3.83 -12.73
C LEU A 750 2.10 -2.92 -13.82
N LEU A 751 2.23 -1.63 -13.51
CA LEU A 751 2.95 -0.65 -14.31
C LEU A 751 4.24 -0.27 -13.58
N GLN A 752 5.37 -0.37 -14.26
CA GLN A 752 6.68 0.03 -13.74
C GLN A 752 7.25 1.09 -14.66
N ALA A 753 7.84 2.15 -14.11
CA ALA A 753 8.42 3.22 -14.91
C ALA A 753 9.48 3.99 -14.13
N ASP A 754 10.37 4.63 -14.88
CA ASP A 754 11.29 5.63 -14.36
C ASP A 754 10.63 7.02 -14.45
N VAL A 755 10.95 7.95 -13.54
CA VAL A 755 10.30 9.27 -13.47
C VAL A 755 11.35 10.36 -13.30
N ASP A 756 11.21 11.46 -14.04
CA ASP A 756 11.99 12.68 -13.78
C ASP A 756 11.24 13.52 -12.74
N LEU A 757 11.64 13.37 -11.47
CA LEU A 757 10.99 14.02 -10.35
C LEU A 757 11.11 15.55 -10.43
N TYR A 758 12.25 16.05 -10.93
CA TYR A 758 12.50 17.48 -11.07
C TYR A 758 11.53 18.12 -12.06
N ARG A 759 11.44 17.60 -13.30
CA ARG A 759 10.51 18.15 -14.30
C ARG A 759 9.05 17.97 -13.88
N THR A 760 8.73 16.86 -13.23
CA THR A 760 7.38 16.56 -12.72
C THR A 760 6.91 17.59 -11.70
N LEU A 761 7.74 17.91 -10.70
CA LEU A 761 7.34 18.82 -9.61
C LEU A 761 7.59 20.31 -9.93
N TYR A 762 8.64 20.62 -10.70
CA TYR A 762 9.14 21.98 -10.90
C TYR A 762 8.92 22.57 -12.28
N SER A 763 8.54 21.80 -13.31
CA SER A 763 8.18 22.42 -14.59
C SER A 763 6.89 23.23 -14.48
N ALA A 764 6.93 24.49 -14.87
CA ALA A 764 5.76 25.35 -14.91
C ALA A 764 4.79 24.80 -15.98
N ARG A 765 3.52 24.55 -15.61
CA ARG A 765 2.44 24.52 -16.60
C ARG A 765 2.51 25.88 -17.30
N LYS A 766 2.89 25.91 -18.59
CA LYS A 766 2.54 27.04 -19.45
C LYS A 766 1.02 27.06 -19.49
N THR A 767 0.41 27.77 -18.56
CA THR A 767 -1.00 28.13 -18.65
C THR A 767 -1.14 28.88 -19.96
N ARG A 768 -1.88 28.30 -20.90
CA ARG A 768 -2.42 29.08 -22.01
C ARG A 768 -3.20 30.21 -21.35
N LYS A 769 -2.66 31.44 -21.41
CA LYS A 769 -3.48 32.63 -21.27
C LYS A 769 -4.49 32.52 -22.39
N THR A 770 -5.71 32.11 -22.06
CA THR A 770 -6.88 32.42 -22.88
C THR A 770 -7.03 33.93 -22.81
N ALA A 771 -6.55 34.59 -23.85
CA ALA A 771 -7.00 35.92 -24.25
C ALA A 771 -7.89 35.73 -25.48
#